data_AF-A0A8C9A3B9-F1
#
_entry.id   AF-A0A8C9A3B9-F1
#
_cell.length_a   1.000
_cell.length_b   1.000
_cell.length_c   1.000
_cell.angle_alpha   90.00
_cell.angle_beta   90.00
_cell.angle_gamma   90.00
#
_symmetry.space_group_name_H-M   'P 1'
#
loop_
_entity.id
_entity.type
_entity.pdbx_description
1 polymer ?
#
loop_
_entity_poly.entity_id
_entity_poly.type
_entity_poly.pdbx_seq_one_letter_code
_entity_poly.pdbx_strand_id
1 'polypeptide(L)'
;RKPCPGPSPGVPGPVPARGVLCLALFAAQFLRPRQRRAYQLFEEAKQGHLERECVEELCSKEEAREVFENDPETVSAGPGCRQLRLWRLAGSGEHTCPSWGEATLWGWGARPPPDLAGKPCSSRSTRPSPAPALIALPAGAAGRGGTSHHIPAGGRAASNLAAPRQPGPPVLILFCFSCCYSPFLAFAAGCVPGLGSAGHLCQYVDECADEGACGEARCGNLPGSYSCLCDEGYAYSSQERACRDVDECLQGRCEQACVNAPGSYTCHCDGRGGLKLSPDMDTCEDILPCVPFSVAKSVKSLYLGRMFSGTPVIRLRFKRLQPTRLVAEFDFRTFDPEGVLFFAGGHQDSTWIVLALRAGRLELQLRYGGVGRVTSSGPVINHGTWQTISVEELERNVVVKVNKDAVMKIAVAGDLFQRDRGLYHLNLTVGGIPFKEKDLVQPINPRLDGCMRSWNWLNGEDSAIQETVRANARMQCFSVTERGSFYPGNGFAFYSLDYMRTSLDAGTETTWEITIVARIRPAADTGVLLALWAPDHRTVPLSVALVDYHSTKKLKKQLVVLAVESVALALVEIKACDGQEHVVSVSLQEGAAALEVDGTRGWSEASAAQLEERLDALGRHLRGPVLTFAGGLPDVPVTSAPVTAFYRGCMTLELNGRPLDLDEAAYKHSDITSHSCPPAAPGTP
;
A
#
# COMPACT_ATOMS: atom_id res chain seq x y z
N ARG A 1 54.04 50.12 -55.67
CA ARG A 1 54.69 50.59 -54.43
C ARG A 1 54.61 49.44 -53.43
N LYS A 2 55.77 48.93 -52.98
CA LYS A 2 55.99 47.80 -52.05
C LYS A 2 55.55 48.14 -50.61
N PRO A 3 55.45 47.18 -49.64
CA PRO A 3 55.88 45.76 -49.70
C PRO A 3 54.89 44.68 -49.16
N CYS A 4 55.12 43.42 -49.58
CA CYS A 4 54.80 42.12 -48.92
C CYS A 4 55.90 41.77 -47.87
N PRO A 5 55.83 40.73 -46.98
CA PRO A 5 55.21 39.37 -47.07
C PRO A 5 54.39 38.95 -45.79
N GLY A 6 53.45 37.97 -45.71
CA GLY A 6 53.33 36.55 -46.16
C GLY A 6 53.70 35.58 -44.99
N PRO A 7 53.17 34.34 -44.83
CA PRO A 7 51.85 33.71 -45.06
C PRO A 7 51.25 32.96 -43.81
N SER A 8 49.99 32.50 -43.87
CA SER A 8 49.29 31.53 -42.98
C SER A 8 49.90 30.10 -43.03
N PRO A 9 49.62 29.08 -42.14
CA PRO A 9 48.33 28.74 -41.45
C PRO A 9 48.39 28.08 -40.04
N GLY A 10 47.23 27.85 -39.38
CA GLY A 10 47.10 26.87 -38.26
C GLY A 10 45.99 27.13 -37.21
N VAL A 11 45.08 26.16 -37.05
CA VAL A 11 43.86 26.07 -36.18
C VAL A 11 44.21 25.69 -34.71
N PRO A 12 43.31 25.88 -33.70
CA PRO A 12 43.63 26.38 -32.37
C PRO A 12 43.61 25.34 -31.21
N GLY A 13 44.00 25.78 -30.01
CA GLY A 13 43.72 25.13 -28.72
C GLY A 13 43.38 26.16 -27.62
N PRO A 14 42.56 25.82 -26.60
CA PRO A 14 41.80 26.79 -25.79
C PRO A 14 42.43 27.12 -24.42
N VAL A 15 42.06 28.29 -23.87
CA VAL A 15 42.34 28.77 -22.50
C VAL A 15 41.06 29.45 -21.96
N PRO A 16 40.71 29.35 -20.66
CA PRO A 16 39.32 29.27 -20.19
C PRO A 16 38.66 30.61 -19.82
N ALA A 17 37.33 30.64 -19.82
CA ALA A 17 36.52 31.78 -19.41
C ALA A 17 35.96 31.63 -17.98
N ARG A 18 36.09 32.70 -17.19
CA ARG A 18 35.44 32.94 -15.89
C ARG A 18 33.98 33.35 -16.09
N GLY A 19 33.10 32.89 -15.19
CA GLY A 19 31.68 33.26 -15.14
C GLY A 19 31.42 34.67 -14.57
N VAL A 20 30.29 35.25 -14.99
CA VAL A 20 29.70 36.50 -14.47
C VAL A 20 28.24 36.22 -14.10
N LEU A 21 27.84 36.63 -12.89
CA LEU A 21 26.49 36.57 -12.32
C LEU A 21 25.71 37.86 -12.67
N CYS A 22 24.39 37.81 -12.88
CA CYS A 22 23.54 39.00 -13.00
C CYS A 22 22.22 38.87 -12.20
N LEU A 23 21.83 39.96 -11.54
CA LEU A 23 20.68 40.12 -10.61
C LEU A 23 19.40 40.57 -11.32
N ALA A 24 18.23 40.14 -10.83
CA ALA A 24 16.90 40.45 -11.36
C ALA A 24 16.22 41.61 -10.60
N LEU A 25 15.98 42.74 -11.26
CA LEU A 25 15.04 43.78 -10.85
C LEU A 25 14.54 44.49 -12.12
N PHE A 26 13.23 44.34 -12.41
CA PHE A 26 12.35 45.11 -13.33
C PHE A 26 11.42 44.18 -14.16
N ALA A 27 10.35 43.70 -13.54
CA ALA A 27 9.20 43.15 -14.28
C ALA A 27 7.91 43.21 -13.42
N ALA A 28 7.57 44.39 -12.90
CA ALA A 28 6.31 44.61 -12.19
C ALA A 28 5.67 45.93 -12.63
N GLN A 29 5.32 46.05 -13.92
CA GLN A 29 4.48 47.16 -14.41
C GLN A 29 3.56 46.77 -15.59
N PHE A 30 3.46 45.47 -15.87
CA PHE A 30 2.77 44.81 -16.99
C PHE A 30 1.24 44.69 -17.05
N LEU A 31 0.45 44.87 -15.99
CA LEU A 31 -0.94 44.32 -16.00
C LEU A 31 -1.98 45.26 -15.35
N ARG A 32 -2.92 45.76 -16.18
CA ARG A 32 -4.16 46.46 -15.76
C ARG A 32 -5.34 45.46 -15.65
N PRO A 33 -6.37 45.75 -14.82
CA PRO A 33 -7.29 44.75 -14.28
C PRO A 33 -8.53 44.50 -15.16
N ARG A 34 -8.98 43.24 -15.27
CA ARG A 34 -10.33 42.87 -15.74
C ARG A 34 -11.21 42.40 -14.55
N GLN A 35 -12.50 42.75 -14.60
CA GLN A 35 -13.47 42.62 -13.50
C GLN A 35 -13.82 41.17 -13.10
N ARG A 36 -14.03 40.97 -11.79
CA ARG A 36 -14.57 39.75 -11.15
C ARG A 36 -16.08 39.58 -11.41
N ARG A 37 -16.52 38.33 -11.61
CA ARG A 37 -17.88 37.89 -11.25
C ARG A 37 -17.78 36.71 -10.30
N ALA A 38 -18.02 36.97 -9.02
CA ALA A 38 -18.26 35.95 -7.99
C ALA A 38 -19.76 35.96 -7.66
N TYR A 39 -20.32 34.78 -7.41
CA TYR A 39 -21.56 34.62 -6.63
C TYR A 39 -21.27 33.67 -5.46
N GLN A 40 -21.28 34.24 -4.25
CA GLN A 40 -21.51 33.65 -2.92
C GLN A 40 -20.45 32.64 -2.40
N LEU A 41 -19.49 33.02 -1.55
CA LEU A 41 -19.45 33.45 -0.13
C LEU A 41 -19.48 32.27 0.87
N PHE A 42 -18.25 31.91 1.30
CA PHE A 42 -17.82 30.91 2.31
C PHE A 42 -17.49 29.49 1.83
N GLU A 43 -16.35 29.34 1.15
CA GLU A 43 -15.57 28.09 1.22
C GLU A 43 -14.05 28.27 0.99
N GLU A 44 -13.46 29.38 1.45
CA GLU A 44 -12.01 29.62 1.31
C GLU A 44 -11.37 30.07 2.63
N ALA A 45 -11.72 29.40 3.72
CA ALA A 45 -11.05 29.60 5.01
C ALA A 45 -10.79 28.28 5.73
N LYS A 46 -10.08 27.35 5.07
CA LYS A 46 -9.36 26.27 5.75
C LYS A 46 -8.03 26.00 5.04
N GLN A 47 -6.95 25.97 5.82
CA GLN A 47 -5.58 25.80 5.37
C GLN A 47 -5.30 24.32 5.08
N GLY A 48 -4.85 24.00 3.86
CA GLY A 48 -4.49 22.62 3.48
C GLY A 48 -4.70 22.20 2.01
N HIS A 49 -4.94 23.12 1.07
CA HIS A 49 -5.26 22.78 -0.33
C HIS A 49 -4.23 23.31 -1.34
N LEU A 50 -2.95 22.98 -1.15
CA LEU A 50 -1.87 23.34 -2.05
C LEU A 50 -0.94 22.14 -2.24
N GLU A 51 -1.35 21.19 -3.08
CA GLU A 51 -0.46 20.22 -3.72
C GLU A 51 -1.26 19.42 -4.77
N ARG A 52 -1.36 19.99 -5.98
CA ARG A 52 -1.63 19.32 -7.25
C ARG A 52 -1.80 20.40 -8.32
N GLU A 53 -0.85 20.50 -9.25
CA GLU A 53 -0.97 20.94 -10.66
C GLU A 53 0.37 21.49 -11.22
N CYS A 54 1.33 20.62 -11.52
CA CYS A 54 2.42 20.90 -12.47
C CYS A 54 2.79 19.50 -13.07
N VAL A 55 2.50 19.25 -14.35
CA VAL A 55 2.78 17.96 -15.04
C VAL A 55 3.97 18.17 -16.00
N GLU A 56 4.96 17.28 -15.95
CA GLU A 56 6.12 17.29 -16.84
C GLU A 56 5.74 16.65 -18.19
N GLU A 57 5.91 17.40 -19.29
CA GLU A 57 5.68 16.88 -20.64
C GLU A 57 6.95 17.01 -21.52
N LEU A 58 7.18 16.01 -22.36
CA LEU A 58 8.27 15.97 -23.34
C LEU A 58 7.72 16.41 -24.70
N CYS A 59 8.15 17.57 -25.19
CA CYS A 59 7.68 18.11 -26.48
C CYS A 59 8.76 18.03 -27.57
N SER A 60 8.30 17.98 -28.83
CA SER A 60 9.15 18.09 -30.01
C SER A 60 9.61 19.54 -30.26
N LYS A 61 10.66 19.72 -31.08
CA LYS A 61 11.22 21.04 -31.39
C LYS A 61 10.23 21.91 -32.17
N GLU A 62 9.42 21.28 -33.02
CA GLU A 62 8.40 21.93 -33.84
C GLU A 62 7.24 22.45 -32.97
N GLU A 63 6.79 21.69 -31.97
CA GLU A 63 5.75 22.12 -31.01
C GLU A 63 6.20 23.29 -30.13
N ALA A 64 7.46 23.26 -29.67
CA ALA A 64 8.00 24.38 -28.89
C ALA A 64 8.02 25.69 -29.71
N ARG A 65 8.19 25.62 -31.04
CA ARG A 65 8.17 26.80 -31.92
C ARG A 65 6.77 27.37 -32.15
N GLU A 66 5.72 26.57 -32.03
CA GLU A 66 4.33 27.06 -32.17
C GLU A 66 3.84 27.81 -30.92
N VAL A 67 4.40 27.51 -29.74
CA VAL A 67 4.00 28.14 -28.47
C VAL A 67 4.62 29.52 -28.29
N PHE A 68 5.85 29.73 -28.75
CA PHE A 68 6.55 31.01 -28.64
C PHE A 68 6.56 31.70 -30.00
N GLU A 69 5.47 32.41 -30.33
CA GLU A 69 5.31 33.18 -31.57
C GLU A 69 6.55 34.04 -31.91
N ASN A 70 7.40 33.52 -32.80
CA ASN A 70 8.49 34.22 -33.50
C ASN A 70 9.34 35.19 -32.66
N ASP A 71 9.82 34.75 -31.49
CA ASP A 71 10.87 35.46 -30.74
C ASP A 71 12.27 35.05 -31.25
N PRO A 72 13.11 35.99 -31.71
CA PRO A 72 14.43 35.70 -32.32
C PRO A 72 15.47 35.10 -31.35
N GLU A 73 15.23 35.04 -30.04
CA GLU A 73 16.16 34.39 -29.08
C GLU A 73 16.03 32.85 -28.99
N THR A 74 15.07 32.22 -29.70
CA THR A 74 14.95 30.74 -29.77
C THR A 74 15.99 30.05 -30.66
N VAL A 75 16.99 30.78 -31.20
CA VAL A 75 17.88 30.29 -32.26
C VAL A 75 19.21 29.67 -31.77
N SER A 76 19.53 29.67 -30.47
CA SER A 76 20.80 29.09 -29.98
C SER A 76 20.74 27.62 -29.54
N ALA A 77 19.87 26.80 -30.15
CA ALA A 77 19.88 25.34 -29.97
C ALA A 77 20.70 24.67 -31.09
N GLY A 78 21.91 24.19 -30.76
CA GLY A 78 22.82 23.54 -31.70
C GLY A 78 22.20 22.30 -32.41
N PRO A 79 22.71 21.91 -33.59
CA PRO A 79 22.15 20.83 -34.39
C PRO A 79 22.40 19.47 -33.70
N GLY A 80 21.48 19.07 -32.82
CA GLY A 80 21.57 17.80 -32.08
C GLY A 80 20.46 17.56 -31.06
N CYS A 81 19.66 18.56 -30.68
CA CYS A 81 18.59 18.40 -29.68
C CYS A 81 17.28 17.91 -30.34
N ARG A 82 16.81 16.71 -29.98
CA ARG A 82 15.53 16.14 -30.49
C ARG A 82 14.35 16.24 -29.52
N GLN A 83 14.56 16.59 -28.24
CA GLN A 83 13.50 16.72 -27.21
C GLN A 83 13.82 17.86 -26.23
N LEU A 84 12.76 18.53 -25.74
CA LEU A 84 12.79 19.58 -24.71
C LEU A 84 11.82 19.20 -23.56
N ARG A 85 12.19 19.53 -22.32
CA ARG A 85 11.32 19.36 -21.14
C ARG A 85 10.63 20.69 -20.81
N LEU A 86 9.32 20.69 -20.74
CA LEU A 86 8.50 21.86 -20.40
C LEU A 86 7.49 21.51 -19.30
N TRP A 87 7.16 22.50 -18.48
CA TRP A 87 6.19 22.37 -17.39
C TRP A 87 4.94 23.17 -17.73
N ARG A 88 3.75 22.56 -17.60
CA ARG A 88 2.46 23.23 -17.87
C ARG A 88 1.48 23.03 -16.70
N LEU A 89 0.66 24.06 -16.45
CA LEU A 89 -0.49 24.01 -15.54
C LEU A 89 -1.66 23.26 -16.18
N ALA A 90 -2.31 22.39 -15.40
CA ALA A 90 -3.43 21.58 -15.86
C ALA A 90 -4.78 22.20 -15.48
N GLY A 91 -5.12 23.37 -16.04
CA GLY A 91 -6.45 23.95 -15.83
C GLY A 91 -6.47 25.47 -15.89
N SER A 92 -7.61 26.04 -16.29
CA SER A 92 -7.81 27.49 -16.43
C SER A 92 -7.93 28.17 -15.06
N GLY A 93 -6.80 28.49 -14.44
CA GLY A 93 -6.69 29.27 -13.22
C GLY A 93 -5.29 29.85 -13.05
N GLU A 94 -5.19 31.15 -12.77
CA GLU A 94 -3.93 31.89 -12.66
C GLU A 94 -3.16 31.54 -11.37
N HIS A 95 -2.06 30.77 -11.42
CA HIS A 95 -0.99 30.76 -10.40
C HIS A 95 0.37 30.33 -11.01
N THR A 96 1.50 30.89 -10.52
CA THR A 96 2.88 30.63 -10.99
C THR A 96 3.62 29.59 -10.11
N CYS A 97 4.23 28.54 -10.71
CA CYS A 97 5.10 27.56 -10.00
C CYS A 97 6.42 28.26 -9.49
N PRO A 98 7.00 27.86 -8.33
CA PRO A 98 8.13 28.54 -7.69
C PRO A 98 9.48 28.32 -8.42
N SER A 99 10.37 29.32 -8.35
CA SER A 99 11.71 29.30 -8.95
C SER A 99 12.79 28.71 -8.01
N TRP A 100 13.96 28.40 -8.60
CA TRP A 100 15.24 27.83 -8.06
C TRP A 100 15.37 26.30 -8.24
N GLY A 101 16.37 25.71 -8.93
CA GLY A 101 17.54 26.20 -9.65
C GLY A 101 18.21 25.08 -10.50
N GLU A 102 19.00 25.49 -11.50
CA GLU A 102 19.94 24.72 -12.37
C GLU A 102 19.44 23.49 -13.15
N ALA A 103 19.11 23.68 -14.43
CA ALA A 103 19.02 22.60 -15.42
C ALA A 103 20.40 22.33 -16.06
N THR A 104 20.91 21.11 -15.92
CA THR A 104 22.14 20.64 -16.59
C THR A 104 21.81 19.95 -17.93
N LEU A 105 22.43 20.41 -19.02
CA LEU A 105 22.34 19.80 -20.36
C LEU A 105 23.43 18.73 -20.54
N TRP A 106 23.03 17.48 -20.82
CA TRP A 106 23.96 16.43 -21.29
C TRP A 106 23.72 16.14 -22.77
N GLY A 107 24.68 16.51 -23.63
CA GLY A 107 24.72 16.16 -25.05
C GLY A 107 25.55 14.90 -25.31
N TRP A 108 25.06 14.02 -26.19
CA TRP A 108 25.79 12.83 -26.63
C TRP A 108 26.98 13.21 -27.54
N GLY A 109 28.18 12.74 -27.20
CA GLY A 109 29.30 12.65 -28.14
C GLY A 109 30.51 13.58 -27.91
N ALA A 110 31.04 13.66 -26.69
CA ALA A 110 32.43 14.02 -26.43
C ALA A 110 32.91 13.39 -25.12
N ARG A 111 34.02 12.64 -25.12
CA ARG A 111 34.70 12.17 -23.88
C ARG A 111 35.88 13.10 -23.56
N PRO A 112 35.93 13.71 -22.37
CA PRO A 112 37.17 14.19 -21.75
C PRO A 112 37.74 13.17 -20.74
N PRO A 113 39.03 13.34 -20.34
CA PRO A 113 40.00 12.25 -20.18
C PRO A 113 40.23 11.79 -18.73
N PRO A 114 40.91 10.63 -18.55
CA PRO A 114 41.22 10.09 -17.23
C PRO A 114 42.59 10.57 -16.69
N ASP A 115 42.62 10.69 -15.36
CA ASP A 115 43.76 10.34 -14.47
C ASP A 115 45.02 11.24 -14.44
N LEU A 116 45.31 11.90 -13.29
CA LEU A 116 46.39 11.52 -12.33
C LEU A 116 46.94 12.67 -11.44
N ALA A 117 46.80 12.50 -10.12
CA ALA A 117 47.90 12.18 -9.22
C ALA A 117 47.31 11.54 -7.94
N GLY A 118 47.65 10.33 -7.47
CA GLY A 118 48.72 9.43 -7.87
C GLY A 118 48.42 7.96 -7.54
N LYS A 119 48.91 7.10 -8.44
CA LYS A 119 49.02 5.62 -8.46
C LYS A 119 50.36 5.19 -7.78
N PRO A 120 50.73 3.89 -7.58
CA PRO A 120 50.43 2.74 -8.47
C PRO A 120 50.12 1.36 -7.81
N CYS A 121 49.27 0.55 -8.48
CA CYS A 121 49.53 -0.74 -9.19
C CYS A 121 49.87 -1.95 -8.28
N SER A 122 49.41 -3.19 -8.46
CA SER A 122 48.90 -3.92 -9.63
C SER A 122 48.07 -5.18 -9.27
N SER A 123 47.13 -5.50 -10.15
CA SER A 123 46.44 -6.77 -10.51
C SER A 123 46.61 -8.09 -9.73
N ARG A 124 45.45 -8.64 -9.36
CA ARG A 124 44.89 -9.97 -9.69
C ARG A 124 45.63 -11.23 -9.19
N SER A 125 45.05 -11.91 -8.20
CA SER A 125 44.94 -13.38 -8.19
C SER A 125 43.89 -13.85 -7.16
N THR A 126 42.92 -14.60 -7.66
CA THR A 126 42.09 -15.65 -7.04
C THR A 126 42.11 -15.82 -5.51
N ARG A 127 40.92 -15.77 -4.88
CA ARG A 127 40.62 -16.52 -3.65
C ARG A 127 39.48 -17.50 -3.93
N PRO A 128 39.68 -18.80 -3.72
CA PRO A 128 38.62 -19.66 -3.21
C PRO A 128 38.65 -19.64 -1.68
N SER A 129 37.47 -19.89 -1.14
CA SER A 129 37.12 -20.17 0.26
C SER A 129 38.08 -21.11 1.00
N PRO A 130 38.20 -20.97 2.33
CA PRO A 130 38.48 -22.09 3.21
C PRO A 130 37.22 -22.49 3.96
N ALA A 131 36.86 -23.77 3.86
CA ALA A 131 36.09 -24.48 4.88
C ALA A 131 37.03 -25.57 5.48
N PRO A 132 36.68 -26.20 6.60
CA PRO A 132 37.50 -26.29 7.81
C PRO A 132 38.54 -27.43 7.80
N ALA A 133 39.48 -27.37 8.75
CA ALA A 133 40.37 -28.48 9.10
C ALA A 133 39.86 -29.25 10.33
N LEU A 134 39.85 -30.58 10.19
CA LEU A 134 39.55 -31.63 11.18
C LEU A 134 40.56 -31.70 12.33
N ILE A 135 40.11 -32.18 13.50
CA ILE A 135 40.86 -33.16 14.33
C ILE A 135 39.87 -34.16 14.97
N ALA A 136 39.99 -35.45 14.66
CA ALA A 136 40.16 -36.58 15.60
C ALA A 136 39.83 -37.96 14.97
N LEU A 137 40.75 -38.92 15.15
CA LEU A 137 40.68 -40.39 14.90
C LEU A 137 40.05 -41.13 16.12
N PRO A 138 39.89 -42.48 16.17
CA PRO A 138 40.05 -43.56 15.16
C PRO A 138 38.93 -44.66 15.12
N ALA A 139 39.14 -45.64 14.23
CA ALA A 139 38.84 -47.09 14.34
C ALA A 139 37.58 -47.68 13.67
N GLY A 140 37.77 -48.79 12.93
CA GLY A 140 36.74 -49.83 12.77
C GLY A 140 36.50 -50.41 11.36
N ALA A 141 37.34 -51.37 10.95
CA ALA A 141 37.05 -52.63 10.24
C ALA A 141 36.05 -52.76 9.05
N ALA A 142 36.53 -53.59 8.08
CA ALA A 142 35.83 -54.60 7.29
C ALA A 142 35.20 -54.24 5.91
N GLY A 143 35.89 -54.65 4.84
CA GLY A 143 35.51 -55.88 4.13
C GLY A 143 34.80 -55.79 2.77
N ARG A 144 35.52 -56.30 1.75
CA ARG A 144 35.05 -56.97 0.50
C ARG A 144 34.38 -56.05 -0.55
N GLY A 145 34.65 -56.15 -1.85
CA GLY A 145 35.45 -57.08 -2.65
C GLY A 145 34.81 -57.23 -4.05
N GLY A 146 35.63 -57.16 -5.10
CA GLY A 146 35.34 -57.63 -6.48
C GLY A 146 34.38 -56.74 -7.28
N THR A 147 34.55 -56.52 -8.59
CA THR A 147 35.14 -57.38 -9.62
C THR A 147 35.66 -56.57 -10.81
N SER A 148 36.82 -56.98 -11.31
CA SER A 148 37.43 -56.57 -12.58
C SER A 148 36.88 -57.33 -13.78
N HIS A 149 37.19 -56.84 -14.99
CA HIS A 149 37.66 -57.54 -16.22
C HIS A 149 37.26 -56.70 -17.45
N HIS A 150 37.99 -56.54 -18.56
CA HIS A 150 39.21 -57.16 -19.09
C HIS A 150 39.78 -56.25 -20.23
N ILE A 151 41.10 -56.31 -20.41
CA ILE A 151 42.02 -55.83 -21.50
C ILE A 151 41.82 -56.78 -22.74
N PRO A 152 42.11 -56.48 -24.05
CA PRO A 152 43.41 -55.99 -24.54
C PRO A 152 43.56 -55.16 -25.86
N ALA A 153 44.64 -54.37 -25.85
CA ALA A 153 45.74 -54.15 -26.82
C ALA A 153 45.57 -54.17 -28.36
N GLY A 154 46.21 -53.19 -29.02
CA GLY A 154 46.95 -53.40 -30.27
C GLY A 154 47.15 -52.15 -31.17
N GLY A 155 48.33 -51.53 -31.14
CA GLY A 155 48.74 -50.51 -32.13
C GLY A 155 50.13 -49.93 -31.86
N ARG A 156 51.09 -50.20 -32.76
CA ARG A 156 52.55 -49.97 -32.66
C ARG A 156 53.01 -48.65 -33.30
N ALA A 157 54.12 -48.12 -32.75
CA ALA A 157 55.32 -47.51 -33.39
C ALA A 157 55.17 -46.20 -34.21
N ALA A 158 56.11 -45.26 -34.26
CA ALA A 158 57.40 -45.01 -33.61
C ALA A 158 57.84 -43.55 -33.96
N SER A 159 58.27 -42.76 -32.96
CA SER A 159 59.63 -42.20 -32.76
C SER A 159 60.13 -41.09 -33.71
N ASN A 160 60.39 -39.91 -33.15
CA ASN A 160 61.69 -39.20 -33.14
C ASN A 160 61.57 -37.96 -32.22
N LEU A 161 62.11 -37.96 -30.99
CA LEU A 161 63.50 -37.68 -30.57
C LEU A 161 63.92 -36.19 -30.65
N ALA A 162 63.90 -35.51 -29.49
CA ALA A 162 65.08 -34.87 -28.89
C ALA A 162 64.74 -34.33 -27.48
N ALA A 163 65.54 -34.72 -26.49
CA ALA A 163 65.35 -34.56 -25.06
C ALA A 163 66.21 -33.38 -24.49
N PRO A 164 66.53 -33.31 -23.18
CA PRO A 164 65.68 -32.83 -22.09
C PRO A 164 66.36 -31.71 -21.29
N ARG A 165 65.61 -30.91 -20.50
CA ARG A 165 66.20 -30.18 -19.37
C ARG A 165 65.25 -30.15 -18.17
N GLN A 166 65.66 -30.84 -17.11
CA GLN A 166 65.09 -30.73 -15.77
C GLN A 166 65.37 -29.35 -15.18
N PRO A 167 64.55 -28.91 -14.22
CA PRO A 167 65.07 -28.18 -13.07
C PRO A 167 64.75 -28.93 -11.78
N GLY A 168 65.81 -29.15 -10.98
CA GLY A 168 65.74 -29.59 -9.60
C GLY A 168 65.20 -28.50 -8.65
N PRO A 169 65.19 -28.78 -7.34
CA PRO A 169 64.61 -27.91 -6.33
C PRO A 169 65.44 -26.62 -6.17
N PRO A 170 64.83 -25.46 -5.87
CA PRO A 170 65.58 -24.25 -5.59
C PRO A 170 66.34 -24.38 -4.27
N VAL A 171 67.66 -24.28 -4.41
CA VAL A 171 68.65 -24.05 -3.37
C VAL A 171 68.41 -22.69 -2.72
N LEU A 172 68.44 -22.70 -1.39
CA LEU A 172 68.52 -21.56 -0.49
C LEU A 172 69.82 -20.78 -0.79
N ILE A 173 69.72 -19.56 -1.33
CA ILE A 173 70.85 -18.62 -1.37
C ILE A 173 70.62 -17.55 -0.30
N LEU A 174 71.44 -17.64 0.74
CA LEU A 174 71.69 -16.59 1.71
C LEU A 174 72.19 -15.33 1.01
N PHE A 175 71.59 -14.18 1.35
CA PHE A 175 72.35 -12.94 1.43
C PHE A 175 72.65 -12.65 2.89
N CYS A 176 73.92 -12.89 3.22
CA CYS A 176 74.62 -12.46 4.40
C CYS A 176 74.75 -10.94 4.37
N PHE A 177 74.19 -10.23 5.36
CA PHE A 177 74.76 -8.95 5.78
C PHE A 177 75.43 -9.17 7.14
N SER A 178 76.73 -8.94 7.10
CA SER A 178 77.70 -9.15 8.15
C SER A 178 77.33 -8.45 9.45
N CYS A 179 77.59 -9.18 10.53
CA CYS A 179 77.97 -8.66 11.84
C CYS A 179 78.84 -7.40 11.72
N CYS A 180 78.50 -6.39 12.52
CA CYS A 180 79.50 -5.55 13.15
C CYS A 180 79.43 -5.83 14.66
N TYR A 181 80.53 -6.33 15.19
CA TYR A 181 80.82 -6.45 16.61
C TYR A 181 80.72 -5.07 17.27
N SER A 182 79.97 -4.96 18.38
CA SER A 182 80.59 -4.57 19.65
C SER A 182 79.69 -4.91 20.84
N PRO A 183 80.29 -5.32 21.97
CA PRO A 183 79.57 -5.94 23.08
C PRO A 183 79.32 -4.91 24.18
N PHE A 184 78.08 -4.61 24.52
CA PHE A 184 77.77 -4.13 25.87
C PHE A 184 76.36 -4.57 26.28
N LEU A 185 76.35 -5.27 27.42
CA LEU A 185 75.25 -5.70 28.24
C LEU A 185 74.05 -4.73 28.27
N ALA A 186 72.85 -5.27 28.03
CA ALA A 186 71.79 -5.38 29.05
C ALA A 186 70.54 -6.02 28.41
N PHE A 187 70.30 -7.30 28.69
CA PHE A 187 68.98 -7.91 28.49
C PHE A 187 68.04 -7.29 29.54
N ALA A 188 67.28 -6.28 29.15
CA ALA A 188 66.04 -5.99 29.85
C ALA A 188 65.04 -7.08 29.44
N ALA A 189 64.92 -8.12 30.28
CA ALA A 189 63.79 -9.04 30.23
C ALA A 189 62.53 -8.28 30.71
N GLY A 190 61.96 -7.47 29.83
CA GLY A 190 60.63 -6.90 30.02
C GLY A 190 59.60 -7.91 29.54
N CYS A 191 58.75 -8.39 30.45
CA CYS A 191 57.53 -9.06 30.05
C CYS A 191 56.64 -8.06 29.29
N VAL A 192 55.94 -8.54 28.25
CA VAL A 192 54.87 -7.80 27.56
C VAL A 192 53.78 -7.46 28.58
N PRO A 193 53.06 -6.31 28.50
CA PRO A 193 51.97 -5.99 29.43
C PRO A 193 50.98 -7.17 29.51
N GLY A 194 50.68 -7.65 30.72
CA GLY A 194 49.79 -8.81 30.97
C GLY A 194 50.45 -10.04 31.62
N LEU A 195 51.76 -10.03 31.88
CA LEU A 195 52.48 -11.15 32.51
C LEU A 195 53.02 -10.78 33.91
N GLY A 196 52.58 -11.53 34.92
CA GLY A 196 53.13 -11.43 36.28
C GLY A 196 54.52 -12.07 36.39
N SER A 197 55.45 -11.41 37.06
CA SER A 197 56.83 -11.90 37.23
C SER A 197 56.97 -12.78 38.47
N ALA A 198 56.99 -14.10 38.28
CA ALA A 198 57.50 -15.03 39.28
C ALA A 198 58.60 -15.90 38.64
N GLY A 199 59.86 -15.50 38.82
CA GLY A 199 61.06 -16.30 38.50
C GLY A 199 61.15 -16.81 37.07
N HIS A 200 61.58 -15.97 36.11
CA HIS A 200 61.97 -16.34 34.73
C HIS A 200 60.99 -17.16 33.87
N LEU A 201 59.82 -17.57 34.37
CA LEU A 201 58.73 -18.12 33.59
C LEU A 201 57.65 -17.04 33.41
N CYS A 202 57.42 -16.69 32.16
CA CYS A 202 56.27 -15.93 31.69
C CYS A 202 54.99 -16.74 31.96
N GLN A 203 54.36 -16.55 33.14
CA GLN A 203 53.13 -17.25 33.48
C GLN A 203 51.94 -16.42 32.98
N TYR A 204 51.04 -17.06 32.24
CA TYR A 204 49.76 -16.46 31.86
C TYR A 204 48.99 -16.10 33.12
N VAL A 205 48.69 -14.81 33.27
CA VAL A 205 47.69 -14.37 34.23
C VAL A 205 46.34 -14.71 33.61
N ASP A 206 45.44 -15.29 34.40
CA ASP A 206 44.04 -15.41 34.02
C ASP A 206 43.29 -14.25 34.66
N GLU A 207 43.16 -13.15 33.93
CA GLU A 207 42.45 -11.97 34.42
C GLU A 207 40.95 -12.24 34.64
N CYS A 208 40.40 -13.30 34.03
CA CYS A 208 39.01 -13.73 34.27
C CYS A 208 38.85 -14.53 35.57
N ALA A 209 39.93 -14.89 36.26
CA ALA A 209 39.86 -15.49 37.59
C ALA A 209 39.48 -14.48 38.69
N ASP A 210 39.55 -13.17 38.39
CA ASP A 210 39.03 -12.11 39.25
C ASP A 210 37.55 -11.86 38.91
N GLU A 211 36.64 -12.14 39.86
CA GLU A 211 35.19 -11.98 39.69
C GLU A 211 34.79 -10.54 39.32
N GLY A 212 35.65 -9.55 39.59
CA GLY A 212 35.41 -8.13 39.26
C GLY A 212 35.97 -7.65 37.92
N ALA A 213 36.61 -8.51 37.12
CA ALA A 213 37.36 -8.10 35.93
C ALA A 213 36.46 -7.52 34.81
N CYS A 214 35.28 -8.11 34.61
CA CYS A 214 34.31 -7.69 33.59
C CYS A 214 32.95 -7.28 34.16
N GLY A 215 32.80 -7.26 35.49
CA GLY A 215 31.53 -6.94 36.16
C GLY A 215 30.39 -7.84 35.69
N GLU A 216 29.37 -7.27 35.05
CA GLU A 216 28.20 -8.00 34.54
C GLU A 216 28.45 -8.70 33.18
N ALA A 217 29.55 -8.38 32.49
CA ALA A 217 29.88 -8.94 31.18
C ALA A 217 30.63 -10.28 31.28
N ARG A 218 30.48 -11.13 30.27
CA ARG A 218 31.18 -12.43 30.21
C ARG A 218 32.66 -12.23 29.90
N CYS A 219 33.54 -12.64 30.81
CA CYS A 219 34.98 -12.56 30.61
C CYS A 219 35.49 -13.71 29.72
N GLY A 220 36.25 -13.37 28.68
CA GLY A 220 37.01 -14.29 27.84
C GLY A 220 38.50 -14.02 27.98
N ASN A 221 39.24 -14.96 28.57
CA ASN A 221 40.68 -14.82 28.72
C ASN A 221 41.40 -15.03 27.37
N LEU A 222 42.38 -14.19 27.06
CA LEU A 222 43.14 -14.21 25.82
C LEU A 222 44.66 -14.29 26.11
N PRO A 223 45.46 -14.74 25.14
CA PRO A 223 46.90 -14.56 25.12
C PRO A 223 47.43 -13.18 25.47
N GLY A 224 47.77 -12.97 26.75
CA GLY A 224 48.34 -11.71 27.28
C GLY A 224 47.32 -10.59 27.49
N SER A 225 46.02 -10.89 27.51
CA SER A 225 44.95 -9.92 27.78
C SER A 225 43.62 -10.63 28.10
N TYR A 226 42.56 -9.90 28.39
CA TYR A 226 41.21 -10.44 28.50
C TYR A 226 40.23 -9.59 27.68
N SER A 227 39.12 -10.18 27.27
CA SER A 227 38.01 -9.48 26.62
C SER A 227 36.72 -9.64 27.43
N CYS A 228 36.02 -8.54 27.64
CA CYS A 228 34.68 -8.55 28.21
C CYS A 228 33.67 -8.57 27.07
N LEU A 229 32.86 -9.63 27.01
CA LEU A 229 31.87 -9.87 25.98
C LEU A 229 30.48 -9.64 26.56
N CYS A 230 29.71 -8.81 25.88
CA CYS A 230 28.29 -8.62 26.15
C CYS A 230 27.44 -9.49 25.22
N ASP A 231 26.19 -9.70 25.59
CA ASP A 231 25.21 -10.33 24.72
C ASP A 231 24.96 -9.48 23.47
N GLU A 232 24.41 -10.09 22.42
CA GLU A 232 24.11 -9.37 21.17
C GLU A 232 23.20 -8.16 21.44
N GLY A 233 23.47 -7.03 20.77
CA GLY A 233 22.78 -5.76 21.00
C GLY A 233 23.35 -4.95 22.18
N TYR A 234 24.32 -5.46 22.93
CA TYR A 234 24.96 -4.73 24.03
C TYR A 234 26.46 -4.50 23.78
N ALA A 235 26.97 -3.35 24.23
CA ALA A 235 28.38 -2.98 24.19
C ALA A 235 28.94 -2.80 25.60
N TYR A 236 30.16 -3.31 25.80
CA TYR A 236 30.84 -3.22 27.09
C TYR A 236 31.31 -1.79 27.38
N SER A 237 30.90 -1.24 28.53
CA SER A 237 31.37 0.05 29.04
C SER A 237 32.44 -0.17 30.11
N SER A 238 33.69 0.19 29.81
CA SER A 238 34.80 0.06 30.77
C SER A 238 34.68 0.97 32.00
N GLN A 239 33.89 2.05 31.91
CA GLN A 239 33.66 2.98 33.01
C GLN A 239 32.69 2.42 34.06
N GLU A 240 31.65 1.70 33.60
CA GLU A 240 30.63 1.11 34.47
C GLU A 240 30.87 -0.38 34.74
N ARG A 241 31.78 -1.01 34.01
CA ARG A 241 32.00 -2.46 34.01
C ARG A 241 30.69 -3.23 33.80
N ALA A 242 29.88 -2.74 32.88
CA ALA A 242 28.55 -3.25 32.58
C ALA A 242 28.28 -3.24 31.07
N CYS A 243 27.31 -4.04 30.65
CA CYS A 243 26.83 -4.12 29.29
C CYS A 243 25.74 -3.07 29.07
N ARG A 244 26.02 -2.09 28.22
CA ARG A 244 25.03 -1.08 27.84
C ARG A 244 24.39 -1.43 26.53
N ASP A 245 23.09 -1.23 26.46
CA ASP A 245 22.34 -1.35 25.23
C ASP A 245 22.93 -0.47 24.13
N VAL A 246 23.07 -1.04 22.93
CA VAL A 246 23.53 -0.33 21.75
C VAL A 246 22.32 0.24 21.06
N ASP A 247 22.15 1.56 21.10
CA ASP A 247 21.08 2.21 20.36
C ASP A 247 21.37 2.18 18.84
N GLU A 248 20.82 1.19 18.13
CA GLU A 248 21.01 1.07 16.68
C GLU A 248 20.26 2.15 15.89
N CYS A 249 19.26 2.80 16.50
CA CYS A 249 18.57 3.93 15.89
C CYS A 249 19.49 5.15 15.79
N LEU A 250 20.33 5.41 16.80
CA LEU A 250 21.36 6.45 16.74
C LEU A 250 22.46 6.15 15.72
N GLN A 251 22.64 4.89 15.33
CA GLN A 251 23.56 4.48 14.27
C GLN A 251 22.97 4.65 12.85
N GLY A 252 21.68 4.98 12.74
CA GLY A 252 21.01 5.18 11.46
C GLY A 252 20.82 3.89 10.67
N ARG A 253 20.53 2.76 11.35
CA ARG A 253 20.33 1.47 10.69
C ARG A 253 19.05 1.38 9.85
N CYS A 254 17.95 1.94 10.33
CA CYS A 254 16.68 1.90 9.62
C CYS A 254 16.63 2.97 8.51
N GLU A 255 16.06 2.62 7.36
CA GLU A 255 15.81 3.57 6.27
C GLU A 255 14.78 4.66 6.67
N GLN A 256 13.78 4.27 7.46
CA GLN A 256 12.68 5.15 7.89
C GLN A 256 12.61 5.22 9.42
N ALA A 257 11.47 4.90 10.03
CA ALA A 257 11.30 5.03 11.48
C ALA A 257 11.98 3.88 12.23
N CYS A 258 12.58 4.19 13.38
CA CYS A 258 13.29 3.24 14.23
C CYS A 258 12.80 3.36 15.66
N VAL A 259 12.61 2.21 16.33
CA VAL A 259 12.34 2.12 17.75
C VAL A 259 13.40 1.23 18.39
N ASN A 260 14.17 1.81 19.31
CA ASN A 260 15.17 1.08 20.09
C ASN A 260 14.50 0.33 21.23
N ALA A 261 14.94 -0.89 21.50
CA ALA A 261 14.51 -1.73 22.61
C ALA A 261 15.75 -2.36 23.27
N PRO A 262 15.69 -2.74 24.56
CA PRO A 262 16.86 -3.34 25.20
C PRO A 262 17.33 -4.61 24.48
N GLY A 263 18.55 -4.57 23.94
CA GLY A 263 19.20 -5.62 23.17
C GLY A 263 18.74 -5.77 21.72
N SER A 264 17.89 -4.87 21.20
CA SER A 264 17.38 -4.97 19.83
C SER A 264 16.71 -3.70 19.33
N TYR A 265 16.56 -3.56 18.02
CA TYR A 265 15.77 -2.50 17.41
C TYR A 265 14.70 -3.06 16.46
N THR A 266 13.66 -2.25 16.22
CA THR A 266 12.64 -2.49 15.21
C THR A 266 12.50 -1.30 14.25
N CYS A 267 12.63 -1.59 12.96
CA CYS A 267 12.38 -0.62 11.89
C CYS A 267 10.91 -0.66 11.45
N HIS A 268 10.36 0.49 11.10
CA HIS A 268 9.00 0.65 10.58
C HIS A 268 9.03 1.42 9.26
N CYS A 269 8.31 0.90 8.28
CA CYS A 269 8.10 1.54 6.98
C CYS A 269 6.72 2.19 6.90
N ASP A 270 6.58 3.17 6.02
CA ASP A 270 5.29 3.82 5.71
C ASP A 270 4.36 2.87 4.94
N GLY A 271 3.64 2.03 5.69
CA GLY A 271 2.63 1.14 5.17
C GLY A 271 1.53 1.86 4.39
N ARG A 272 1.13 3.05 4.86
CA ARG A 272 0.10 3.87 4.19
C ARG A 272 0.58 4.35 2.82
N GLY A 273 1.87 4.63 2.70
CA GLY A 273 2.58 4.91 1.45
C GLY A 273 2.78 3.70 0.53
N GLY A 274 2.37 2.49 0.96
CA GLY A 274 2.51 1.26 0.19
C GLY A 274 3.86 0.57 0.37
N LEU A 275 4.57 0.84 1.46
CA LEU A 275 5.87 0.24 1.77
C LEU A 275 5.78 -0.75 2.93
N LYS A 276 6.61 -1.79 2.89
CA LYS A 276 6.80 -2.75 3.97
C LYS A 276 8.29 -2.98 4.21
N LEU A 277 8.62 -3.61 5.33
CA LEU A 277 10.01 -3.92 5.68
C LEU A 277 10.57 -4.99 4.74
N SER A 278 11.80 -4.83 4.26
CA SER A 278 12.47 -5.77 3.36
C SER A 278 12.95 -7.04 4.10
N PRO A 279 13.49 -8.06 3.40
CA PRO A 279 14.08 -9.24 4.03
C PRO A 279 15.27 -8.94 4.97
N ASP A 280 15.96 -7.82 4.76
CA ASP A 280 17.13 -7.40 5.55
C ASP A 280 16.74 -6.76 6.89
N MET A 281 15.45 -6.49 7.11
CA MET A 281 14.88 -5.85 8.31
C MET A 281 15.32 -4.40 8.58
N ASP A 282 16.07 -3.79 7.66
CA ASP A 282 16.60 -2.43 7.77
C ASP A 282 16.03 -1.47 6.71
N THR A 283 15.72 -1.97 5.50
CA THR A 283 15.25 -1.19 4.34
C THR A 283 13.78 -1.43 4.05
N CYS A 284 13.17 -0.56 3.23
CA CYS A 284 11.77 -0.64 2.83
C CYS A 284 11.61 -1.10 1.38
N GLU A 285 10.56 -1.86 1.10
CA GLU A 285 10.18 -2.34 -0.23
C GLU A 285 8.69 -2.12 -0.52
N ASP A 286 8.30 -2.09 -1.79
CA ASP A 286 6.90 -1.90 -2.19
C ASP A 286 6.01 -3.10 -1.83
N ILE A 287 4.79 -2.83 -1.36
CA ILE A 287 3.74 -3.84 -1.16
C ILE A 287 3.12 -4.17 -2.51
N LEU A 288 3.61 -5.23 -3.14
CA LEU A 288 3.09 -5.72 -4.41
C LEU A 288 2.00 -6.79 -4.22
N PRO A 289 0.96 -6.82 -5.08
CA PRO A 289 -0.04 -7.87 -5.05
C PRO A 289 0.55 -9.23 -5.39
N CYS A 290 0.33 -10.22 -4.54
CA CYS A 290 0.70 -11.60 -4.77
C CYS A 290 -0.41 -12.42 -5.45
N VAL A 291 -1.68 -11.99 -5.32
CA VAL A 291 -2.83 -12.62 -6.00
C VAL A 291 -3.51 -11.60 -6.92
N PRO A 292 -3.52 -11.83 -8.25
CA PRO A 292 -4.20 -10.94 -9.18
C PRO A 292 -5.72 -11.13 -9.12
N PHE A 293 -6.46 -10.03 -9.10
CA PHE A 293 -7.92 -10.02 -9.23
C PHE A 293 -8.33 -9.55 -10.64
N SER A 294 -9.40 -10.13 -11.19
CA SER A 294 -9.91 -9.76 -12.50
C SER A 294 -10.73 -8.47 -12.42
N VAL A 295 -10.06 -7.32 -12.50
CA VAL A 295 -10.68 -5.98 -12.47
C VAL A 295 -11.32 -5.62 -13.83
N ALA A 296 -11.59 -6.61 -14.69
CA ALA A 296 -12.17 -6.40 -16.01
C ALA A 296 -13.56 -5.75 -15.90
N LYS A 297 -13.78 -4.70 -16.69
CA LYS A 297 -15.02 -3.90 -16.67
C LYS A 297 -15.90 -4.17 -17.89
N SER A 298 -17.21 -4.00 -17.72
CA SER A 298 -18.18 -4.13 -18.81
C SER A 298 -18.56 -2.75 -19.37
N VAL A 299 -18.12 -2.46 -20.59
CA VAL A 299 -18.26 -1.15 -21.24
C VAL A 299 -19.72 -0.74 -21.48
N LYS A 300 -20.63 -1.70 -21.64
CA LYS A 300 -22.07 -1.47 -21.86
C LYS A 300 -22.89 -1.58 -20.56
N SER A 301 -22.25 -1.34 -19.42
CA SER A 301 -22.88 -1.46 -18.10
C SER A 301 -22.77 -0.16 -17.32
N LEU A 302 -23.78 0.13 -16.51
CA LEU A 302 -23.85 1.28 -15.63
C LEU A 302 -23.73 0.84 -14.18
N TYR A 303 -22.73 1.37 -13.48
CA TYR A 303 -22.51 1.14 -12.07
C TYR A 303 -23.30 2.14 -11.20
N LEU A 304 -24.14 1.62 -10.31
CA LEU A 304 -25.02 2.43 -9.45
C LEU A 304 -24.32 2.90 -8.16
N GLY A 305 -23.40 2.11 -7.62
CA GLY A 305 -22.74 2.37 -6.34
C GLY A 305 -21.61 3.40 -6.38
N ARG A 306 -21.45 4.13 -7.50
CA ARG A 306 -20.33 5.05 -7.74
C ARG A 306 -20.24 6.17 -6.70
N MET A 307 -21.38 6.66 -6.23
CA MET A 307 -21.45 7.84 -5.37
C MET A 307 -21.96 7.45 -3.98
N PHE A 308 -21.06 7.52 -3.00
CA PHE A 308 -21.40 7.30 -1.58
C PHE A 308 -22.39 8.35 -1.03
N SER A 309 -22.54 9.49 -1.70
CA SER A 309 -23.53 10.52 -1.34
C SER A 309 -24.98 10.11 -1.63
N GLY A 310 -25.22 8.98 -2.31
CA GLY A 310 -26.58 8.58 -2.75
C GLY A 310 -27.14 9.47 -3.87
N THR A 311 -26.31 10.33 -4.46
CA THR A 311 -26.70 11.18 -5.59
C THR A 311 -27.02 10.31 -6.80
N PRO A 312 -28.09 10.58 -7.57
CA PRO A 312 -28.41 9.77 -8.73
C PRO A 312 -27.31 9.81 -9.78
N VAL A 313 -26.94 8.64 -10.30
CA VAL A 313 -25.91 8.47 -11.34
C VAL A 313 -26.36 9.07 -12.67
N ILE A 314 -27.65 8.97 -12.97
CA ILE A 314 -28.26 9.54 -14.18
C ILE A 314 -29.49 10.34 -13.79
N ARG A 315 -29.69 11.47 -14.48
CA ARG A 315 -30.88 12.31 -14.37
C ARG A 315 -31.40 12.61 -15.77
N LEU A 316 -32.60 12.10 -16.09
CA LEU A 316 -33.29 12.32 -17.34
C LEU A 316 -34.51 13.22 -17.12
N ARG A 317 -34.81 14.05 -18.12
CA ARG A 317 -35.97 14.93 -18.13
C ARG A 317 -36.71 14.76 -19.44
N PHE A 318 -37.91 14.21 -19.37
CA PHE A 318 -38.75 13.97 -20.53
C PHE A 318 -39.80 15.06 -20.67
N LYS A 319 -39.98 15.53 -21.91
CA LYS A 319 -41.04 16.45 -22.32
C LYS A 319 -41.79 15.84 -23.50
N ARG A 320 -43.12 15.76 -23.42
CA ARG A 320 -43.98 15.17 -24.44
C ARG A 320 -45.17 16.08 -24.74
N LEU A 321 -45.57 16.14 -26.01
CA LEU A 321 -46.76 16.89 -26.44
C LEU A 321 -48.06 16.13 -26.15
N GLN A 322 -48.01 14.80 -26.25
CA GLN A 322 -49.15 13.92 -26.02
C GLN A 322 -49.07 13.28 -24.63
N PRO A 323 -50.22 12.96 -24.01
CA PRO A 323 -50.26 12.12 -22.81
C PRO A 323 -49.47 10.84 -23.06
N THR A 324 -48.45 10.59 -22.24
CA THR A 324 -47.55 9.44 -22.36
C THR A 324 -47.53 8.74 -21.02
N ARG A 325 -47.47 7.40 -21.02
CA ARG A 325 -47.35 6.60 -19.80
C ARG A 325 -45.90 6.15 -19.61
N LEU A 326 -45.49 5.97 -18.37
CA LEU A 326 -44.14 5.47 -18.08
C LEU A 326 -43.97 4.03 -18.57
N VAL A 327 -42.89 3.80 -19.31
CA VAL A 327 -42.34 2.46 -19.60
C VAL A 327 -40.84 2.52 -19.35
N ALA A 328 -40.36 1.65 -18.48
CA ALA A 328 -38.94 1.49 -18.17
C ALA A 328 -38.61 0.00 -18.14
N GLU A 329 -37.58 -0.41 -18.87
CA GLU A 329 -37.08 -1.79 -18.89
C GLU A 329 -35.55 -1.78 -18.84
N PHE A 330 -34.96 -2.67 -18.06
CA PHE A 330 -33.51 -2.79 -17.94
C PHE A 330 -33.11 -4.15 -17.38
N ASP A 331 -31.90 -4.59 -17.69
CA ASP A 331 -31.26 -5.71 -17.02
C ASP A 331 -30.57 -5.22 -15.75
N PHE A 332 -30.71 -5.97 -14.66
CA PHE A 332 -30.15 -5.64 -13.35
C PHE A 332 -29.46 -6.85 -12.71
N ARG A 333 -28.39 -6.59 -11.96
CA ARG A 333 -27.65 -7.57 -11.15
C ARG A 333 -27.07 -6.90 -9.91
N THR A 334 -27.21 -7.53 -8.74
CA THR A 334 -26.57 -7.09 -7.49
C THR A 334 -26.49 -8.21 -6.46
N PHE A 335 -25.67 -8.03 -5.42
CA PHE A 335 -25.73 -8.77 -4.15
C PHE A 335 -26.23 -7.91 -2.99
N ASP A 336 -26.34 -6.60 -3.22
CA ASP A 336 -26.79 -5.61 -2.25
C ASP A 336 -28.26 -5.87 -1.85
N PRO A 337 -28.58 -6.00 -0.56
CA PRO A 337 -29.95 -6.22 -0.11
C PRO A 337 -30.81 -4.96 -0.08
N GLU A 338 -30.24 -3.76 -0.10
CA GLU A 338 -30.97 -2.48 0.03
C GLU A 338 -30.50 -1.46 -1.02
N GLY A 339 -31.33 -0.48 -1.39
CA GLY A 339 -30.92 0.60 -2.29
C GLY A 339 -31.97 1.03 -3.31
N VAL A 340 -31.75 2.18 -3.94
CA VAL A 340 -32.70 2.74 -4.92
C VAL A 340 -32.26 2.44 -6.36
N LEU A 341 -33.15 1.83 -7.15
CA LEU A 341 -32.90 1.53 -8.56
C LEU A 341 -33.20 2.76 -9.41
N PHE A 342 -34.42 3.28 -9.32
CA PHE A 342 -34.78 4.51 -9.99
C PHE A 342 -35.98 5.21 -9.34
N PHE A 343 -36.07 6.51 -9.59
CA PHE A 343 -37.21 7.38 -9.30
C PHE A 343 -37.82 7.86 -10.61
N ALA A 344 -39.15 7.96 -10.67
CA ALA A 344 -39.86 8.58 -11.79
C ALA A 344 -41.06 9.39 -11.29
N GLY A 345 -41.18 10.64 -11.72
CA GLY A 345 -42.31 11.50 -11.34
C GLY A 345 -42.00 12.99 -11.40
N GLY A 346 -42.79 13.76 -10.65
CA GLY A 346 -42.66 15.21 -10.53
C GLY A 346 -41.76 15.66 -9.38
N HIS A 347 -42.21 16.71 -8.68
CA HIS A 347 -41.61 17.21 -7.44
C HIS A 347 -41.94 16.29 -6.24
N GLN A 348 -41.23 16.48 -5.12
CA GLN A 348 -41.36 15.70 -3.89
C GLN A 348 -42.80 15.60 -3.35
N ASP A 349 -43.58 16.69 -3.39
CA ASP A 349 -44.96 16.70 -2.86
C ASP A 349 -46.01 16.33 -3.92
N SER A 350 -45.58 16.04 -5.14
CA SER A 350 -46.45 15.68 -6.26
C SER A 350 -46.55 14.16 -6.44
N THR A 351 -46.96 13.72 -7.64
CA THR A 351 -47.06 12.32 -7.98
C THR A 351 -45.70 11.76 -8.41
N TRP A 352 -45.30 10.64 -7.81
CA TRP A 352 -44.06 9.93 -8.14
C TRP A 352 -44.08 8.47 -7.70
N ILE A 353 -43.16 7.69 -8.27
CA ILE A 353 -42.79 6.35 -7.83
C ILE A 353 -41.28 6.24 -7.61
N VAL A 354 -40.90 5.34 -6.70
CA VAL A 354 -39.53 4.89 -6.46
C VAL A 354 -39.52 3.37 -6.48
N LEU A 355 -38.70 2.80 -7.36
CA LEU A 355 -38.38 1.38 -7.32
C LEU A 355 -37.07 1.18 -6.56
N ALA A 356 -37.11 0.35 -5.53
CA ALA A 356 -36.00 0.09 -4.63
C ALA A 356 -35.86 -1.41 -4.35
N LEU A 357 -34.75 -1.79 -3.71
CA LEU A 357 -34.53 -3.08 -3.10
C LEU A 357 -34.60 -2.92 -1.58
N ARG A 358 -35.26 -3.84 -0.89
CA ARG A 358 -35.19 -3.97 0.57
C ARG A 358 -35.19 -5.44 0.95
N ALA A 359 -34.28 -5.83 1.85
CA ALA A 359 -34.07 -7.23 2.22
C ALA A 359 -33.95 -8.16 0.99
N GLY A 360 -33.31 -7.66 -0.08
CA GLY A 360 -33.10 -8.38 -1.33
C GLY A 360 -34.32 -8.53 -2.24
N ARG A 361 -35.46 -7.89 -1.93
CA ARG A 361 -36.69 -7.95 -2.75
C ARG A 361 -37.06 -6.58 -3.30
N LEU A 362 -37.85 -6.55 -4.39
CA LEU A 362 -38.35 -5.30 -4.93
C LEU A 362 -39.35 -4.63 -3.99
N GLU A 363 -39.14 -3.35 -3.76
CA GLU A 363 -40.04 -2.44 -3.06
C GLU A 363 -40.44 -1.32 -4.01
N LEU A 364 -41.73 -1.13 -4.20
CA LEU A 364 -42.28 0.02 -4.92
C LEU A 364 -42.92 0.98 -3.91
N GLN A 365 -42.35 2.17 -3.80
CA GLN A 365 -42.97 3.28 -3.09
C GLN A 365 -43.63 4.22 -4.09
N LEU A 366 -44.80 4.74 -3.75
CA LEU A 366 -45.53 5.65 -4.61
C LEU A 366 -46.28 6.70 -3.81
N ARG A 367 -46.34 7.91 -4.35
CA ARG A 367 -47.13 9.02 -3.81
C ARG A 367 -48.04 9.51 -4.92
N TYR A 368 -49.35 9.51 -4.70
CA TYR A 368 -50.36 10.01 -5.65
C TYR A 368 -51.33 10.89 -4.89
N GLY A 369 -51.53 12.14 -5.34
CA GLY A 369 -52.43 13.09 -4.68
C GLY A 369 -52.08 13.34 -3.19
N GLY A 370 -50.80 13.31 -2.84
CA GLY A 370 -50.31 13.46 -1.47
C GLY A 370 -50.36 12.19 -0.61
N VAL A 371 -51.00 11.11 -1.09
CA VAL A 371 -51.11 9.84 -0.35
C VAL A 371 -49.94 8.91 -0.72
N GLY A 372 -49.11 8.58 0.27
CA GLY A 372 -48.02 7.62 0.14
C GLY A 372 -48.47 6.18 0.37
N ARG A 373 -47.99 5.25 -0.46
CA ARG A 373 -48.13 3.79 -0.27
C ARG A 373 -46.80 3.09 -0.59
N VAL A 374 -46.55 1.97 0.06
CA VAL A 374 -45.42 1.09 -0.20
C VAL A 374 -45.92 -0.32 -0.45
N THR A 375 -45.28 -1.04 -1.37
CA THR A 375 -45.58 -2.45 -1.65
C THR A 375 -44.27 -3.17 -1.91
N SER A 376 -44.01 -4.25 -1.16
CA SER A 376 -42.87 -5.13 -1.37
C SER A 376 -43.37 -6.53 -1.75
N SER A 377 -42.89 -7.07 -2.86
CA SER A 377 -43.32 -8.37 -3.38
C SER A 377 -42.32 -8.87 -4.44
N GLY A 378 -42.48 -10.13 -4.85
CA GLY A 378 -41.68 -10.75 -5.90
C GLY A 378 -40.52 -11.62 -5.37
N PRO A 379 -39.73 -12.19 -6.29
CA PRO A 379 -38.61 -13.05 -5.95
C PRO A 379 -37.47 -12.25 -5.29
N VAL A 380 -36.52 -12.97 -4.71
CA VAL A 380 -35.24 -12.40 -4.28
C VAL A 380 -34.47 -11.97 -5.53
N ILE A 381 -33.88 -10.78 -5.50
CA ILE A 381 -33.23 -10.09 -6.64
C ILE A 381 -31.71 -10.03 -6.45
N ASN A 382 -31.24 -10.00 -5.21
CA ASN A 382 -29.82 -9.82 -4.87
C ASN A 382 -29.01 -11.13 -4.87
N HIS A 383 -29.27 -12.00 -5.85
CA HIS A 383 -28.57 -13.28 -6.02
C HIS A 383 -27.34 -13.19 -6.93
N GLY A 384 -27.01 -12.01 -7.47
CA GLY A 384 -25.82 -11.81 -8.29
C GLY A 384 -25.89 -12.35 -9.71
N THR A 385 -27.08 -12.64 -10.23
CA THR A 385 -27.27 -13.00 -11.65
C THR A 385 -28.07 -11.91 -12.37
N TRP A 386 -27.92 -11.84 -13.68
CA TRP A 386 -28.64 -10.86 -14.51
C TRP A 386 -30.10 -11.26 -14.67
N GLN A 387 -30.99 -10.29 -14.50
CA GLN A 387 -32.44 -10.44 -14.68
C GLN A 387 -33.03 -9.17 -15.27
N THR A 388 -34.10 -9.31 -16.05
CA THR A 388 -34.77 -8.17 -16.67
C THR A 388 -35.87 -7.67 -15.74
N ILE A 389 -35.85 -6.38 -15.41
CA ILE A 389 -36.88 -5.72 -14.61
C ILE A 389 -37.58 -4.72 -15.53
N SER A 390 -38.90 -4.69 -15.49
CA SER A 390 -39.67 -3.64 -16.16
C SER A 390 -40.77 -3.06 -15.28
N VAL A 391 -41.02 -1.77 -15.48
CA VAL A 391 -42.07 -1.00 -14.82
C VAL A 391 -42.87 -0.30 -15.90
N GLU A 392 -44.16 -0.59 -15.94
CA GLU A 392 -45.10 -0.02 -16.89
C GLU A 392 -46.31 0.58 -16.17
N GLU A 393 -46.67 1.79 -16.56
CA GLU A 393 -47.90 2.45 -16.15
C GLU A 393 -49.01 2.08 -17.14
N LEU A 394 -50.00 1.33 -16.66
CA LEU A 394 -51.26 1.03 -17.35
C LEU A 394 -52.35 1.98 -16.89
N GLU A 395 -53.54 1.95 -17.51
CA GLU A 395 -54.57 2.98 -17.31
C GLU A 395 -54.96 3.27 -15.86
N ARG A 396 -54.91 2.25 -14.99
CA ARG A 396 -55.28 2.35 -13.57
C ARG A 396 -54.33 1.56 -12.67
N ASN A 397 -53.22 1.07 -13.21
CA ASN A 397 -52.31 0.21 -12.45
C ASN A 397 -50.86 0.51 -12.83
N VAL A 398 -49.97 0.48 -11.83
CA VAL A 398 -48.53 0.30 -12.08
C VAL A 398 -48.23 -1.18 -11.98
N VAL A 399 -47.59 -1.72 -13.02
CA VAL A 399 -47.20 -3.14 -13.08
C VAL A 399 -45.68 -3.21 -13.08
N VAL A 400 -45.15 -4.04 -12.18
CA VAL A 400 -43.71 -4.36 -12.13
C VAL A 400 -43.54 -5.82 -12.51
N LYS A 401 -42.63 -6.09 -13.44
CA LYS A 401 -42.30 -7.43 -13.92
C LYS A 401 -40.85 -7.78 -13.67
N VAL A 402 -40.59 -9.05 -13.39
CA VAL A 402 -39.25 -9.64 -13.34
C VAL A 402 -39.22 -10.77 -14.36
N ASN A 403 -38.28 -10.73 -15.30
CA ASN A 403 -38.18 -11.68 -16.42
C ASN A 403 -39.49 -11.84 -17.19
N LYS A 404 -40.23 -10.72 -17.37
CA LYS A 404 -41.56 -10.61 -18.01
C LYS A 404 -42.74 -11.12 -17.17
N ASP A 405 -42.51 -11.75 -16.02
CA ASP A 405 -43.56 -12.18 -15.10
C ASP A 405 -43.97 -11.03 -14.17
N ALA A 406 -45.27 -10.74 -14.09
CA ALA A 406 -45.78 -9.68 -13.23
C ALA A 406 -45.71 -10.06 -11.75
N VAL A 407 -44.89 -9.33 -10.98
CA VAL A 407 -44.65 -9.57 -9.54
C VAL A 407 -45.40 -8.59 -8.64
N MET A 408 -45.76 -7.43 -9.19
CA MET A 408 -46.57 -6.41 -8.52
C MET A 408 -47.56 -5.78 -9.49
N LYS A 409 -48.79 -5.54 -9.02
CA LYS A 409 -49.84 -4.80 -9.73
C LYS A 409 -50.56 -3.91 -8.73
N ILE A 410 -50.28 -2.62 -8.75
CA ILE A 410 -50.80 -1.65 -7.78
C ILE A 410 -51.81 -0.74 -8.46
N ALA A 411 -53.04 -0.69 -7.94
CA ALA A 411 -54.05 0.24 -8.43
C ALA A 411 -53.66 1.69 -8.10
N VAL A 412 -53.64 2.55 -9.11
CA VAL A 412 -53.31 3.99 -9.00
C VAL A 412 -54.40 4.83 -9.65
N ALA A 413 -54.57 6.05 -9.14
CA ALA A 413 -55.51 7.04 -9.67
C ALA A 413 -54.73 8.34 -9.97
N GLY A 414 -54.41 8.54 -11.25
CA GLY A 414 -53.60 9.65 -11.76
C GLY A 414 -52.45 9.14 -12.63
N ASP A 415 -51.75 10.08 -13.27
CA ASP A 415 -50.64 9.80 -14.17
C ASP A 415 -49.32 10.30 -13.58
N LEU A 416 -48.20 9.63 -13.87
CA LEU A 416 -46.86 10.09 -13.47
C LEU A 416 -46.44 11.34 -14.23
N PHE A 417 -46.73 11.39 -15.53
CA PHE A 417 -46.48 12.57 -16.34
C PHE A 417 -47.38 13.73 -15.90
N GLN A 418 -46.76 14.83 -15.45
CA GLN A 418 -47.47 16.02 -15.00
C GLN A 418 -47.61 17.01 -16.15
N ARG A 419 -48.80 17.57 -16.33
CA ARG A 419 -49.05 18.61 -17.35
C ARG A 419 -48.56 19.96 -16.84
N ASP A 420 -47.60 20.55 -17.52
CA ASP A 420 -47.07 21.89 -17.25
C ASP A 420 -46.95 22.68 -18.56
N ARG A 421 -47.52 23.90 -18.59
CA ARG A 421 -47.49 24.82 -19.76
C ARG A 421 -47.82 24.17 -21.11
N GLY A 422 -48.76 23.22 -21.13
CA GLY A 422 -49.20 22.53 -22.36
C GLY A 422 -48.35 21.34 -22.79
N LEU A 423 -47.28 21.00 -22.05
CA LEU A 423 -46.47 19.81 -22.23
C LEU A 423 -46.65 18.85 -21.06
N TYR A 424 -46.35 17.58 -21.27
CA TYR A 424 -46.28 16.56 -20.24
C TYR A 424 -44.82 16.34 -19.83
N HIS A 425 -44.54 16.49 -18.55
CA HIS A 425 -43.20 16.45 -17.96
C HIS A 425 -43.04 15.22 -17.06
N LEU A 426 -41.88 14.58 -17.13
CA LEU A 426 -41.47 13.52 -16.21
C LEU A 426 -39.98 13.64 -15.93
N ASN A 427 -39.60 13.65 -14.65
CA ASN A 427 -38.21 13.49 -14.24
C ASN A 427 -37.97 12.02 -13.91
N LEU A 428 -36.83 11.48 -14.36
CA LEU A 428 -36.39 10.13 -14.02
C LEU A 428 -34.96 10.20 -13.51
N THR A 429 -34.67 9.55 -12.40
CA THR A 429 -33.30 9.44 -11.88
C THR A 429 -32.95 7.99 -11.60
N VAL A 430 -31.70 7.58 -11.85
CA VAL A 430 -31.23 6.20 -11.71
C VAL A 430 -30.16 6.13 -10.62
N GLY A 431 -30.21 5.11 -9.76
CA GLY A 431 -29.25 4.90 -8.67
C GLY A 431 -29.37 5.97 -7.57
N GLY A 432 -30.57 6.51 -7.33
CA GLY A 432 -30.80 7.54 -6.34
C GLY A 432 -32.07 8.35 -6.58
N ILE A 433 -32.39 9.21 -5.62
CA ILE A 433 -33.59 10.08 -5.62
C ILE A 433 -33.22 11.56 -5.73
N PRO A 434 -34.11 12.43 -6.24
CA PRO A 434 -33.83 13.85 -6.42
C PRO A 434 -34.11 14.72 -5.17
N PHE A 435 -34.49 14.12 -4.04
CA PHE A 435 -34.76 14.75 -2.74
C PHE A 435 -34.18 13.89 -1.60
N LYS A 436 -34.38 14.26 -0.33
CA LYS A 436 -33.76 13.56 0.81
C LYS A 436 -34.45 12.24 1.14
N GLU A 437 -33.73 11.20 1.58
CA GLU A 437 -34.35 9.88 1.86
C GLU A 437 -35.42 9.90 2.94
N LYS A 438 -35.35 10.84 3.88
CA LYS A 438 -36.37 11.02 4.93
C LYS A 438 -37.76 11.42 4.40
N ASP A 439 -37.82 11.96 3.18
CA ASP A 439 -39.06 12.45 2.57
C ASP A 439 -39.78 11.37 1.73
N LEU A 440 -39.18 10.18 1.64
CA LEU A 440 -39.81 8.99 1.09
C LEU A 440 -41.02 8.55 1.94
N VAL A 441 -41.86 7.66 1.38
CA VAL A 441 -42.97 7.08 2.14
C VAL A 441 -42.44 6.21 3.28
N GLN A 442 -41.39 5.45 2.98
CA GLN A 442 -40.63 4.68 3.94
C GLN A 442 -39.14 4.99 3.74
N PRO A 443 -38.42 5.48 4.76
CA PRO A 443 -36.99 5.75 4.66
C PRO A 443 -36.21 4.51 4.20
N ILE A 444 -35.18 4.72 3.38
CA ILE A 444 -34.32 3.67 2.85
C ILE A 444 -32.91 4.25 2.67
N ASN A 445 -31.87 3.44 2.85
CA ASN A 445 -30.55 3.83 2.40
C ASN A 445 -30.53 3.80 0.85
N PRO A 446 -30.30 4.93 0.16
CA PRO A 446 -30.40 4.96 -1.30
C PRO A 446 -29.18 4.34 -2.01
N ARG A 447 -28.07 4.13 -1.29
CA ARG A 447 -26.84 3.56 -1.82
C ARG A 447 -27.14 2.14 -2.34
N LEU A 448 -26.60 1.81 -3.51
CA LEU A 448 -26.86 0.53 -4.15
C LEU A 448 -25.63 0.07 -4.94
N ASP A 449 -24.93 -0.95 -4.45
CA ASP A 449 -23.87 -1.65 -5.18
C ASP A 449 -24.48 -2.57 -6.24
N GLY A 450 -25.08 -1.95 -7.27
CA GLY A 450 -25.80 -2.63 -8.34
C GLY A 450 -25.25 -2.29 -9.72
N CYS A 451 -25.55 -3.19 -10.67
CA CYS A 451 -25.19 -3.02 -12.06
C CYS A 451 -26.42 -3.06 -12.97
N MET A 452 -26.50 -2.12 -13.92
CA MET A 452 -27.55 -2.04 -14.93
C MET A 452 -26.99 -2.16 -16.34
N ARG A 453 -27.75 -2.75 -17.27
CA ARG A 453 -27.46 -2.75 -18.71
C ARG A 453 -28.75 -2.85 -19.52
N SER A 454 -28.64 -2.77 -20.84
CA SER A 454 -29.77 -2.97 -21.76
C SER A 454 -30.98 -2.10 -21.40
N TRP A 455 -30.76 -0.86 -20.94
CA TRP A 455 -31.83 0.00 -20.48
C TRP A 455 -32.63 0.57 -21.65
N ASN A 456 -33.94 0.64 -21.47
CA ASN A 456 -34.90 1.27 -22.37
C ASN A 456 -35.81 2.17 -21.54
N TRP A 457 -35.62 3.49 -21.67
CA TRP A 457 -36.43 4.50 -21.00
C TRP A 457 -37.40 5.12 -22.01
N LEU A 458 -38.71 4.88 -21.84
CA LEU A 458 -39.79 5.42 -22.68
C LEU A 458 -39.65 5.10 -24.19
N ASN A 459 -39.04 3.97 -24.56
CA ASN A 459 -38.76 3.59 -25.95
C ASN A 459 -37.92 4.62 -26.71
N GLY A 460 -37.07 5.38 -25.99
CA GLY A 460 -36.15 6.34 -26.58
C GLY A 460 -34.84 5.69 -27.02
N GLU A 461 -34.40 5.97 -28.24
CA GLU A 461 -33.09 5.55 -28.78
C GLU A 461 -31.96 6.52 -28.39
N ASP A 462 -31.87 6.92 -27.12
CA ASP A 462 -30.83 7.84 -26.67
C ASP A 462 -29.54 7.08 -26.29
N SER A 463 -28.53 7.14 -27.17
CA SER A 463 -27.20 6.53 -26.96
C SER A 463 -26.27 7.34 -26.03
N ALA A 464 -26.65 8.56 -25.62
CA ALA A 464 -25.76 9.48 -24.91
C ALA A 464 -25.26 8.90 -23.57
N ILE A 465 -26.12 8.16 -22.85
CA ILE A 465 -25.73 7.46 -21.62
C ILE A 465 -24.64 6.43 -21.93
N GLN A 466 -24.84 5.63 -22.99
CA GLN A 466 -23.90 4.57 -23.36
C GLN A 466 -22.54 5.14 -23.80
N GLU A 467 -22.53 6.27 -24.50
CA GLU A 467 -21.30 6.98 -24.88
C GLU A 467 -20.55 7.54 -23.67
N THR A 468 -21.28 8.14 -22.71
CA THR A 468 -20.69 8.68 -21.48
C THR A 468 -20.08 7.57 -20.62
N VAL A 469 -20.79 6.45 -20.47
CA VAL A 469 -20.31 5.25 -19.74
C VAL A 469 -19.08 4.66 -20.44
N ARG A 470 -19.07 4.60 -21.77
CA ARG A 470 -17.93 4.10 -22.54
C ARG A 470 -16.67 4.94 -22.33
N ALA A 471 -16.82 6.26 -22.20
CA ALA A 471 -15.72 7.18 -21.94
C ALA A 471 -15.20 7.13 -20.48
N ASN A 472 -15.99 6.62 -19.52
CA ASN A 472 -15.65 6.64 -18.09
C ASN A 472 -15.70 5.25 -17.45
N ALA A 473 -14.52 4.63 -17.28
CA ALA A 473 -14.38 3.31 -16.66
C ALA A 473 -14.92 3.22 -15.22
N ARG A 474 -14.98 4.34 -14.46
CA ARG A 474 -15.56 4.36 -13.11
C ARG A 474 -17.08 4.24 -13.11
N MET A 475 -17.74 4.44 -14.26
CA MET A 475 -19.17 4.20 -14.43
C MET A 475 -19.49 2.77 -14.86
N GLN A 476 -18.47 1.92 -15.04
CA GLN A 476 -18.63 0.55 -15.51
C GLN A 476 -18.51 -0.43 -14.34
N CYS A 477 -19.37 -1.45 -14.34
CA CYS A 477 -19.31 -2.51 -13.34
C CYS A 477 -18.20 -3.53 -13.66
N PHE A 478 -17.82 -4.34 -12.69
CA PHE A 478 -17.06 -5.55 -12.96
C PHE A 478 -17.85 -6.49 -13.90
N SER A 479 -17.14 -7.10 -14.85
CA SER A 479 -17.74 -8.06 -15.78
C SER A 479 -18.31 -9.27 -15.02
N VAL A 480 -17.52 -9.80 -14.08
CA VAL A 480 -17.88 -10.90 -13.18
C VAL A 480 -17.80 -10.40 -11.74
N THR A 481 -18.74 -10.83 -10.91
CA THR A 481 -18.85 -10.41 -9.51
C THR A 481 -19.13 -11.63 -8.63
N GLU A 482 -18.48 -11.67 -7.49
CA GLU A 482 -18.71 -12.61 -6.39
C GLU A 482 -19.18 -11.85 -5.14
N ARG A 483 -19.66 -12.58 -4.14
CA ARG A 483 -20.08 -12.00 -2.86
C ARG A 483 -18.87 -11.47 -2.08
N GLY A 484 -19.08 -10.39 -1.34
CA GLY A 484 -18.09 -9.77 -0.46
C GLY A 484 -17.81 -8.32 -0.85
N SER A 485 -16.97 -7.64 -0.08
CA SER A 485 -16.62 -6.23 -0.33
C SER A 485 -15.18 -6.12 -0.84
N PHE A 486 -14.95 -5.38 -1.91
CA PHE A 486 -13.60 -5.27 -2.49
C PHE A 486 -12.90 -4.00 -2.07
N TYR A 487 -11.71 -4.19 -1.50
CA TYR A 487 -10.79 -3.13 -1.11
C TYR A 487 -9.64 -3.09 -2.12
N PRO A 488 -9.51 -2.02 -2.92
CA PRO A 488 -8.45 -1.91 -3.92
C PRO A 488 -7.08 -1.53 -3.34
N GLY A 489 -6.98 -1.23 -2.04
CA GLY A 489 -5.73 -0.88 -1.36
C GLY A 489 -5.37 0.61 -1.40
N ASN A 490 -6.35 1.51 -1.54
CA ASN A 490 -6.12 2.96 -1.61
C ASN A 490 -6.99 3.78 -0.65
N GLY A 491 -7.66 3.13 0.29
CA GLY A 491 -8.55 3.79 1.23
C GLY A 491 -9.19 2.82 2.21
N PHE A 492 -10.05 3.35 3.07
CA PHE A 492 -10.75 2.62 4.13
C PHE A 492 -12.22 3.06 4.21
N ALA A 493 -12.97 2.36 5.06
CA ALA A 493 -14.25 2.82 5.58
C ALA A 493 -14.17 2.93 7.11
N PHE A 494 -15.00 3.76 7.72
CA PHE A 494 -15.11 3.79 9.18
C PHE A 494 -16.54 3.99 9.69
N TYR A 495 -16.74 3.53 10.93
CA TYR A 495 -18.01 3.54 11.66
C TYR A 495 -17.81 4.16 13.04
N SER A 496 -18.91 4.58 13.66
CA SER A 496 -18.99 4.96 15.08
C SER A 496 -19.80 3.89 15.80
N LEU A 497 -19.12 2.91 16.41
CA LEU A 497 -19.75 1.78 17.09
C LEU A 497 -19.46 1.84 18.60
N ASP A 498 -20.40 1.32 19.39
CA ASP A 498 -20.26 1.17 20.83
C ASP A 498 -19.89 -0.28 21.18
N TYR A 499 -18.94 -0.44 22.08
CA TYR A 499 -18.38 -1.73 22.53
C TYR A 499 -18.63 -1.99 24.02
N MET A 500 -19.22 -1.03 24.73
CA MET A 500 -19.55 -1.17 26.15
C MET A 500 -20.89 -1.91 26.32
N ARG A 501 -20.95 -2.78 27.33
CA ARG A 501 -22.18 -3.46 27.74
C ARG A 501 -22.56 -3.03 29.15
N THR A 502 -23.76 -2.46 29.30
CA THR A 502 -24.37 -2.25 30.61
C THR A 502 -25.11 -3.52 31.04
N SER A 503 -24.63 -4.16 32.10
CA SER A 503 -25.36 -5.22 32.80
C SER A 503 -26.70 -4.69 33.32
N LEU A 504 -27.78 -5.44 33.11
CA LEU A 504 -29.13 -5.13 33.61
C LEU A 504 -29.36 -5.62 35.06
N ASP A 505 -28.42 -6.40 35.62
CA ASP A 505 -28.49 -6.92 36.98
C ASP A 505 -27.62 -6.09 37.93
N ALA A 506 -28.19 -5.74 39.08
CA ALA A 506 -27.74 -4.76 40.06
C ALA A 506 -26.22 -4.71 40.32
N GLY A 507 -25.58 -3.64 39.86
CA GLY A 507 -24.20 -3.29 40.19
C GLY A 507 -23.50 -2.61 39.01
N THR A 508 -22.92 -1.44 39.23
CA THR A 508 -22.29 -0.54 38.25
C THR A 508 -20.99 -1.10 37.64
N GLU A 509 -21.02 -2.28 37.05
CA GLU A 509 -19.88 -2.83 36.30
C GLU A 509 -20.20 -2.79 34.81
N THR A 510 -19.57 -1.84 34.13
CA THR A 510 -19.56 -1.76 32.67
C THR A 510 -18.49 -2.71 32.16
N THR A 511 -18.91 -3.82 31.57
CA THR A 511 -18.01 -4.76 30.91
C THR A 511 -17.95 -4.46 29.42
N TRP A 512 -16.92 -4.95 28.73
CA TRP A 512 -16.78 -4.80 27.29
C TRP A 512 -16.41 -6.15 26.66
N GLU A 513 -16.86 -6.35 25.44
CA GLU A 513 -16.61 -7.55 24.66
C GLU A 513 -16.48 -7.17 23.19
N ILE A 514 -15.39 -7.61 22.56
CA ILE A 514 -15.14 -7.40 21.13
C ILE A 514 -14.95 -8.77 20.49
N THR A 515 -15.90 -9.13 19.63
CA THR A 515 -15.79 -10.30 18.76
C THR A 515 -15.75 -9.83 17.31
N ILE A 516 -14.76 -10.31 16.56
CA ILE A 516 -14.51 -9.94 15.17
C ILE A 516 -14.43 -11.22 14.36
N VAL A 517 -15.18 -11.31 13.27
CA VAL A 517 -15.01 -12.35 12.27
C VAL A 517 -14.79 -11.68 10.92
N ALA A 518 -13.59 -11.86 10.37
CA ALA A 518 -13.23 -11.38 9.05
C ALA A 518 -13.09 -12.56 8.09
N ARG A 519 -13.89 -12.58 7.02
CA ARG A 519 -13.68 -13.52 5.90
C ARG A 519 -12.91 -12.78 4.83
N ILE A 520 -11.70 -13.21 4.56
CA ILE A 520 -10.75 -12.48 3.72
C ILE A 520 -10.27 -13.34 2.56
N ARG A 521 -10.12 -12.71 1.40
CA ARG A 521 -9.36 -13.23 0.27
C ARG A 521 -8.36 -12.14 -0.13
N PRO A 522 -7.15 -12.15 0.44
CA PRO A 522 -6.17 -11.10 0.24
C PRO A 522 -5.63 -11.09 -1.19
N ALA A 523 -5.26 -9.91 -1.67
CA ALA A 523 -4.47 -9.71 -2.88
C ALA A 523 -3.00 -9.42 -2.57
N ALA A 524 -2.70 -8.97 -1.35
CA ALA A 524 -1.37 -8.65 -0.84
C ALA A 524 -1.17 -9.29 0.54
N ASP A 525 0.09 -9.47 0.94
CA ASP A 525 0.47 -10.12 2.20
C ASP A 525 0.47 -9.18 3.42
N THR A 526 0.30 -7.89 3.21
CA THR A 526 0.37 -6.85 4.26
C THR A 526 -0.83 -5.91 4.15
N GLY A 527 -1.49 -5.60 5.27
CA GLY A 527 -2.60 -4.65 5.30
C GLY A 527 -3.51 -4.78 6.51
N VAL A 528 -4.09 -3.66 6.94
CA VAL A 528 -5.00 -3.59 8.10
C VAL A 528 -6.39 -4.11 7.72
N LEU A 529 -6.86 -5.15 8.39
CA LEU A 529 -8.22 -5.68 8.22
C LEU A 529 -9.23 -4.81 8.95
N LEU A 530 -9.00 -4.64 10.26
CA LEU A 530 -9.84 -3.84 11.15
C LEU A 530 -8.99 -3.18 12.22
N ALA A 531 -9.30 -1.93 12.56
CA ALA A 531 -8.66 -1.24 13.66
C ALA A 531 -9.64 -0.32 14.39
N LEU A 532 -9.38 -0.05 15.66
CA LEU A 532 -10.01 1.01 16.42
C LEU A 532 -9.06 2.22 16.45
N TRP A 533 -9.62 3.41 16.35
CA TRP A 533 -8.86 4.65 16.45
C TRP A 533 -9.53 5.58 17.46
N ALA A 534 -8.74 6.11 18.38
CA ALA A 534 -9.17 7.08 19.38
C ALA A 534 -8.75 8.49 18.92
N PRO A 535 -9.68 9.34 18.43
CA PRO A 535 -9.33 10.64 17.85
C PRO A 535 -8.64 11.58 18.84
N ASP A 536 -9.08 11.55 20.10
CA ASP A 536 -8.63 12.46 21.15
C ASP A 536 -7.15 12.25 21.52
N HIS A 537 -6.70 11.00 21.47
CA HIS A 537 -5.33 10.62 21.84
C HIS A 537 -4.46 10.27 20.62
N ARG A 538 -5.03 10.27 19.41
CA ARG A 538 -4.40 9.82 18.16
C ARG A 538 -3.75 8.44 18.27
N THR A 539 -4.31 7.58 19.12
CA THR A 539 -3.82 6.21 19.32
C THR A 539 -4.65 5.22 18.53
N VAL A 540 -4.09 4.03 18.32
CA VAL A 540 -4.77 2.89 17.72
C VAL A 540 -4.98 1.85 18.83
N PRO A 541 -6.09 1.88 19.58
CA PRO A 541 -6.27 0.99 20.74
C PRO A 541 -6.26 -0.49 20.37
N LEU A 542 -6.71 -0.85 19.17
CA LEU A 542 -6.79 -2.22 18.71
C LEU A 542 -6.53 -2.27 17.20
N SER A 543 -5.75 -3.24 16.74
CA SER A 543 -5.58 -3.52 15.31
C SER A 543 -5.49 -5.02 15.03
N VAL A 544 -6.08 -5.42 13.90
CA VAL A 544 -5.98 -6.75 13.32
C VAL A 544 -5.50 -6.58 11.89
N ALA A 545 -4.34 -7.17 11.56
CA ALA A 545 -3.69 -6.94 10.28
C ALA A 545 -2.97 -8.18 9.74
N LEU A 546 -2.73 -8.18 8.43
CA LEU A 546 -1.80 -9.08 7.75
C LEU A 546 -0.40 -8.48 7.79
N VAL A 547 0.60 -9.31 8.05
CA VAL A 547 2.01 -8.95 8.07
C VAL A 547 2.86 -10.08 7.49
N ASP A 548 3.97 -9.75 6.84
CA ASP A 548 4.85 -10.72 6.18
C ASP A 548 6.15 -11.02 6.93
N TYR A 549 6.28 -10.51 8.17
CA TYR A 549 7.42 -10.74 9.04
C TYR A 549 7.00 -11.00 10.49
N HIS A 550 7.79 -11.81 11.17
CA HIS A 550 7.68 -12.05 12.61
C HIS A 550 8.60 -11.08 13.34
N SER A 551 8.03 -10.16 14.13
CA SER A 551 8.78 -9.09 14.81
C SER A 551 9.84 -9.61 15.79
N THR A 552 9.48 -10.55 16.67
CA THR A 552 10.39 -11.08 17.70
C THR A 552 11.47 -12.01 17.15
N LYS A 553 11.15 -12.84 16.16
CA LYS A 553 12.11 -13.79 15.54
C LYS A 553 12.89 -13.21 14.36
N LYS A 554 12.58 -11.98 13.94
CA LYS A 554 13.16 -11.31 12.75
C LYS A 554 13.21 -12.25 11.52
N LEU A 555 12.08 -12.89 11.21
CA LEU A 555 11.98 -13.84 10.09
C LEU A 555 10.77 -13.56 9.21
N LYS A 556 10.92 -13.68 7.88
CA LYS A 556 9.83 -13.51 6.91
C LYS A 556 8.85 -14.68 6.96
N LYS A 557 7.60 -14.39 7.32
CA LYS A 557 6.47 -15.34 7.37
C LYS A 557 5.16 -14.57 7.25
N GLN A 558 4.21 -15.12 6.50
CA GLN A 558 2.86 -14.58 6.39
C GLN A 558 2.07 -14.90 7.67
N LEU A 559 1.66 -13.84 8.37
CA LEU A 559 1.04 -13.91 9.68
C LEU A 559 -0.18 -12.98 9.74
N VAL A 560 -1.13 -13.35 10.59
CA VAL A 560 -2.14 -12.43 11.12
C VAL A 560 -1.65 -11.97 12.50
N VAL A 561 -1.67 -10.66 12.73
CA VAL A 561 -1.31 -10.05 14.01
C VAL A 561 -2.53 -9.43 14.67
N LEU A 562 -2.72 -9.73 15.95
CA LEU A 562 -3.62 -9.04 16.87
C LEU A 562 -2.78 -8.16 17.78
N ALA A 563 -3.03 -6.85 17.78
CA ALA A 563 -2.24 -5.91 18.57
C ALA A 563 -3.11 -4.88 19.29
N VAL A 564 -2.65 -4.49 20.48
CA VAL A 564 -3.16 -3.35 21.25
C VAL A 564 -2.06 -2.31 21.25
N GLU A 565 -2.37 -1.12 20.71
CA GLU A 565 -1.36 -0.10 20.40
C GLU A 565 -0.25 -0.70 19.50
N SER A 566 1.01 -0.52 19.87
CA SER A 566 2.17 -1.05 19.16
C SER A 566 2.54 -2.49 19.54
N VAL A 567 1.86 -3.08 20.54
CA VAL A 567 2.23 -4.37 21.12
C VAL A 567 1.40 -5.50 20.52
N ALA A 568 2.07 -6.45 19.87
CA ALA A 568 1.43 -7.68 19.38
C ALA A 568 1.07 -8.59 20.56
N LEU A 569 -0.21 -8.92 20.68
CA LEU A 569 -0.71 -9.87 21.69
C LEU A 569 -0.63 -11.31 21.19
N ALA A 570 -1.00 -11.53 19.92
CA ALA A 570 -1.00 -12.86 19.33
C ALA A 570 -0.66 -12.84 17.83
N LEU A 571 -0.04 -13.93 17.37
CA LEU A 571 0.33 -14.17 15.97
C LEU A 571 -0.15 -15.56 15.52
N VAL A 572 -0.66 -15.64 14.28
CA VAL A 572 -1.05 -16.91 13.62
C VAL A 572 -0.51 -16.95 12.20
N GLU A 573 0.01 -18.09 11.75
CA GLU A 573 0.42 -18.28 10.35
C GLU A 573 -0.79 -18.38 9.40
N ILE A 574 -0.68 -17.75 8.24
CA ILE A 574 -1.70 -17.75 7.19
C ILE A 574 -1.04 -17.87 5.81
N LYS A 575 -1.73 -18.48 4.84
CA LYS A 575 -1.29 -18.52 3.44
C LYS A 575 -2.00 -17.44 2.63
N ALA A 576 -1.80 -16.16 2.97
CA ALA A 576 -2.54 -15.03 2.40
C ALA A 576 -2.48 -14.93 0.85
N CYS A 577 -1.48 -15.55 0.22
CA CYS A 577 -1.23 -15.48 -1.22
C CYS A 577 -1.66 -16.74 -2.01
N ASP A 578 -2.47 -17.64 -1.43
CA ASP A 578 -2.95 -18.84 -2.14
C ASP A 578 -4.26 -18.60 -2.95
N GLY A 579 -4.84 -17.41 -2.84
CA GLY A 579 -6.08 -17.00 -3.50
C GLY A 579 -7.35 -17.62 -2.92
N GLN A 580 -7.26 -18.32 -1.79
CA GLN A 580 -8.40 -18.92 -1.09
C GLN A 580 -9.04 -17.93 -0.11
N GLU A 581 -10.25 -18.26 0.35
CA GLU A 581 -10.90 -17.55 1.44
C GLU A 581 -10.40 -18.10 2.78
N HIS A 582 -10.02 -17.21 3.68
CA HIS A 582 -9.63 -17.52 5.06
C HIS A 582 -10.59 -16.84 6.04
N VAL A 583 -10.78 -17.46 7.20
CA VAL A 583 -11.60 -16.93 8.28
C VAL A 583 -10.70 -16.55 9.45
N VAL A 584 -10.58 -15.24 9.71
CA VAL A 584 -9.89 -14.68 10.86
C VAL A 584 -10.91 -14.36 11.94
N SER A 585 -10.77 -14.97 13.12
CA SER A 585 -11.65 -14.75 14.26
C SER A 585 -10.86 -14.18 15.44
N VAL A 586 -11.38 -13.12 16.05
CA VAL A 586 -10.80 -12.47 17.22
C VAL A 586 -11.85 -12.39 18.31
N SER A 587 -11.47 -12.73 19.54
CA SER A 587 -12.28 -12.50 20.73
C SER A 587 -11.44 -11.82 21.80
N LEU A 588 -11.91 -10.67 22.28
CA LEU A 588 -11.29 -9.89 23.35
C LEU A 588 -12.35 -9.60 24.41
N GLN A 589 -11.98 -9.85 25.66
CA GLN A 589 -12.75 -9.53 26.86
C GLN A 589 -11.76 -9.24 28.00
N GLU A 590 -12.27 -8.88 29.17
CA GLU A 590 -11.43 -8.69 30.34
C GLU A 590 -10.64 -9.97 30.68
N GLY A 591 -9.31 -9.84 30.78
CA GLY A 591 -8.37 -10.92 31.09
C GLY A 591 -8.14 -11.97 30.01
N ALA A 592 -8.80 -11.90 28.84
CA ALA A 592 -8.61 -12.87 27.77
C ALA A 592 -8.62 -12.25 26.37
N ALA A 593 -7.63 -12.65 25.56
CA ALA A 593 -7.56 -12.35 24.13
C ALA A 593 -7.24 -13.63 23.35
N ALA A 594 -7.98 -13.89 22.28
CA ALA A 594 -7.71 -15.01 21.39
C ALA A 594 -7.81 -14.57 19.92
N LEU A 595 -6.88 -15.07 19.12
CA LEU A 595 -6.81 -14.93 17.68
C LEU A 595 -6.81 -16.34 17.06
N GLU A 596 -7.70 -16.57 16.10
CA GLU A 596 -7.82 -17.84 15.37
C GLU A 596 -7.85 -17.57 13.86
N VAL A 597 -7.17 -18.41 13.08
CA VAL A 597 -7.22 -18.39 11.60
C VAL A 597 -7.57 -19.79 11.13
N ASP A 598 -8.68 -19.91 10.39
CA ASP A 598 -9.20 -21.20 9.90
C ASP A 598 -9.35 -22.26 11.01
N GLY A 599 -9.71 -21.82 12.22
CA GLY A 599 -9.84 -22.65 13.43
C GLY A 599 -8.53 -22.98 14.14
N THR A 600 -7.38 -22.53 13.62
CA THR A 600 -6.07 -22.69 14.28
C THR A 600 -5.83 -21.52 15.22
N ARG A 601 -5.61 -21.80 16.51
CA ARG A 601 -5.32 -20.79 17.53
C ARG A 601 -3.90 -20.25 17.41
N GLY A 602 -3.78 -18.94 17.65
CA GLY A 602 -2.51 -18.22 17.67
C GLY A 602 -1.69 -18.45 18.91
N TRP A 603 -0.41 -18.13 18.77
CA TRP A 603 0.54 -18.11 19.86
C TRP A 603 0.45 -16.74 20.53
N SER A 604 0.36 -16.72 21.87
CA SER A 604 0.46 -15.48 22.64
C SER A 604 1.91 -15.02 22.67
N GLU A 605 2.19 -13.79 22.25
CA GLU A 605 3.52 -13.17 22.37
C GLU A 605 3.68 -12.43 23.70
N ALA A 606 2.56 -12.06 24.35
CA ALA A 606 2.57 -11.36 25.64
C ALA A 606 2.57 -12.34 26.82
N SER A 607 3.29 -11.99 27.89
CA SER A 607 3.15 -12.64 29.20
C SER A 607 1.76 -12.34 29.81
N ALA A 608 1.29 -13.16 30.74
CA ALA A 608 -0.02 -12.97 31.36
C ALA A 608 -0.19 -11.57 32.00
N ALA A 609 0.85 -11.06 32.66
CA ALA A 609 0.83 -9.72 33.27
C ALA A 609 0.77 -8.59 32.21
N GLN A 610 1.53 -8.73 31.12
CA GLN A 610 1.47 -7.77 30.00
C GLN A 610 0.12 -7.82 29.28
N LEU A 611 -0.47 -9.01 29.13
CA LEU A 611 -1.80 -9.17 28.53
C LEU A 611 -2.85 -8.42 29.35
N GLU A 612 -2.86 -8.61 30.68
CA GLU A 612 -3.77 -7.91 31.59
C GLU A 612 -3.60 -6.39 31.51
N GLU A 613 -2.36 -5.88 31.56
CA GLU A 613 -2.06 -4.45 31.42
C GLU A 613 -2.58 -3.85 30.10
N ARG A 614 -2.40 -4.58 28.99
CA ARG A 614 -2.85 -4.12 27.66
C ARG A 614 -4.36 -4.18 27.51
N LEU A 615 -5.02 -5.20 28.04
CA LEU A 615 -6.49 -5.28 28.02
C LEU A 615 -7.13 -4.19 28.91
N ASP A 616 -6.50 -3.83 30.03
CA ASP A 616 -6.91 -2.70 30.86
C ASP A 616 -6.75 -1.36 30.12
N ALA A 617 -5.68 -1.20 29.34
CA ALA A 617 -5.48 -0.03 28.47
C ALA A 617 -6.58 0.05 27.38
N LEU A 618 -6.90 -1.09 26.74
CA LEU A 618 -8.00 -1.17 25.77
C LEU A 618 -9.33 -0.80 26.43
N GLY A 619 -9.65 -1.37 27.59
CA GLY A 619 -10.87 -1.04 28.34
C GLY A 619 -10.99 0.45 28.68
N ARG A 620 -9.88 1.12 29.01
CA ARG A 620 -9.86 2.59 29.21
C ARG A 620 -10.18 3.36 27.93
N HIS A 621 -9.66 2.92 26.78
CA HIS A 621 -9.98 3.55 25.49
C HIS A 621 -11.45 3.36 25.09
N LEU A 622 -12.03 2.19 25.33
CA LEU A 622 -13.42 1.88 24.98
C LEU A 622 -14.46 2.66 25.79
N ARG A 623 -14.08 3.24 26.94
CA ARG A 623 -14.93 4.17 27.70
C ARG A 623 -15.09 5.52 26.99
N GLY A 624 -14.19 5.86 26.07
CA GLY A 624 -14.26 7.06 25.25
C GLY A 624 -14.82 6.79 23.85
N PRO A 625 -15.04 7.84 23.03
CA PRO A 625 -15.46 7.66 21.66
C PRO A 625 -14.34 7.04 20.82
N VAL A 626 -14.62 5.89 20.21
CA VAL A 626 -13.71 5.21 19.28
C VAL A 626 -14.36 5.09 17.90
N LEU A 627 -13.55 5.22 16.86
CA LEU A 627 -13.96 4.96 15.48
C LEU A 627 -13.44 3.61 15.04
N THR A 628 -14.30 2.84 14.39
CA THR A 628 -13.98 1.51 13.87
C THR A 628 -13.63 1.60 12.40
N PHE A 629 -12.39 1.33 12.04
CA PHE A 629 -11.90 1.36 10.68
C PHE A 629 -11.88 -0.05 10.06
N ALA A 630 -12.22 -0.13 8.78
CA ALA A 630 -12.14 -1.33 7.96
C ALA A 630 -11.24 -1.08 6.74
N GLY A 631 -10.26 -1.95 6.54
CA GLY A 631 -9.36 -1.95 5.38
C GLY A 631 -8.22 -0.94 5.41
N GLY A 632 -7.98 -0.25 6.53
CA GLY A 632 -6.92 0.75 6.65
C GLY A 632 -7.00 1.57 7.93
N LEU A 633 -6.07 2.51 8.09
CA LEU A 633 -6.04 3.48 9.19
C LEU A 633 -5.99 4.92 8.64
N PRO A 634 -6.36 5.94 9.44
CA PRO A 634 -6.09 7.33 9.10
C PRO A 634 -4.58 7.62 9.19
N ASP A 635 -4.19 8.87 8.97
CA ASP A 635 -2.79 9.28 9.15
C ASP A 635 -2.42 9.21 10.63
N VAL A 636 -1.61 8.21 11.00
CA VAL A 636 -1.14 7.93 12.34
C VAL A 636 0.37 7.66 12.30
N PRO A 637 1.12 7.97 13.39
CA PRO A 637 2.53 7.61 13.46
C PRO A 637 2.71 6.11 13.19
N VAL A 638 3.69 5.73 12.35
CA VAL A 638 3.98 4.33 11.98
C VAL A 638 4.31 3.44 13.17
N THR A 639 4.67 4.03 14.31
CA THR A 639 4.93 3.33 15.57
C THR A 639 3.66 3.08 16.40
N SER A 640 2.50 3.59 15.99
CA SER A 640 1.24 3.48 16.76
C SER A 640 0.56 2.12 16.65
N ALA A 641 0.87 1.38 15.58
CA ALA A 641 0.35 0.04 15.31
C ALA A 641 1.38 -0.74 14.49
N PRO A 642 1.41 -2.09 14.57
CA PRO A 642 2.38 -2.89 13.81
C PRO A 642 2.27 -2.72 12.28
N VAL A 643 1.06 -2.48 11.78
CA VAL A 643 0.77 -2.33 10.35
C VAL A 643 -0.14 -1.13 10.15
N THR A 644 0.21 -0.25 9.22
CA THR A 644 -0.59 0.93 8.83
C THR A 644 -1.04 0.89 7.36
N ALA A 645 -0.64 -0.13 6.61
CA ALA A 645 -0.96 -0.29 5.20
C ALA A 645 -2.45 -0.55 4.93
N PHE A 646 -2.93 -0.06 3.78
CA PHE A 646 -4.28 -0.36 3.32
C PHE A 646 -4.40 -1.84 2.94
N TYR A 647 -5.49 -2.47 3.36
CA TYR A 647 -5.81 -3.81 2.90
C TYR A 647 -6.19 -3.81 1.42
N ARG A 648 -5.73 -4.83 0.72
CA ARG A 648 -6.05 -5.08 -0.69
C ARG A 648 -6.60 -6.49 -0.84
N GLY A 649 -7.82 -6.61 -1.35
CA GLY A 649 -8.48 -7.91 -1.53
C GLY A 649 -9.99 -7.85 -1.28
N CYS A 650 -10.62 -9.02 -1.27
CA CYS A 650 -12.03 -9.15 -0.87
C CYS A 650 -12.12 -9.37 0.64
N MET A 651 -13.05 -8.73 1.33
CA MET A 651 -13.24 -8.90 2.77
C MET A 651 -14.71 -8.69 3.15
N THR A 652 -15.21 -9.51 4.08
CA THR A 652 -16.42 -9.24 4.84
C THR A 652 -16.11 -9.25 6.33
N LEU A 653 -16.79 -8.38 7.09
CA LEU A 653 -16.57 -8.20 8.51
C LEU A 653 -17.87 -8.38 9.28
N GLU A 654 -17.80 -9.15 10.36
CA GLU A 654 -18.83 -9.24 11.38
C GLU A 654 -18.25 -8.78 12.71
N LEU A 655 -18.95 -7.89 13.40
CA LEU A 655 -18.59 -7.36 14.71
C LEU A 655 -19.70 -7.64 15.71
N ASN A 656 -19.38 -8.26 16.85
CA ASN A 656 -20.35 -8.56 17.90
C ASN A 656 -21.60 -9.28 17.37
N GLY A 657 -21.38 -10.22 16.44
CA GLY A 657 -22.42 -11.00 15.77
C GLY A 657 -23.25 -10.23 14.73
N ARG A 658 -22.87 -8.99 14.39
CA ARG A 658 -23.55 -8.17 13.38
C ARG A 658 -22.66 -7.97 12.15
N PRO A 659 -23.12 -8.31 10.93
CA PRO A 659 -22.38 -8.01 9.71
C PRO A 659 -22.29 -6.48 9.52
N LEU A 660 -21.11 -6.00 9.13
CA LEU A 660 -20.91 -4.61 8.78
C LEU A 660 -21.31 -4.35 7.34
N ASP A 661 -22.28 -3.47 7.15
CA ASP A 661 -22.67 -2.95 5.84
C ASP A 661 -21.89 -1.66 5.54
N LEU A 662 -21.08 -1.69 4.49
CA LEU A 662 -20.28 -0.55 4.04
C LEU A 662 -21.11 0.64 3.56
N ASP A 663 -22.36 0.40 3.17
CA ASP A 663 -23.28 1.49 2.85
C ASP A 663 -23.90 2.13 4.09
N GLU A 664 -23.73 1.58 5.29
CA GLU A 664 -24.06 2.22 6.58
C GLU A 664 -22.85 2.93 7.23
N ALA A 665 -21.68 2.88 6.59
CA ALA A 665 -20.50 3.55 7.11
C ALA A 665 -20.71 5.06 7.26
N ALA A 666 -20.01 5.67 8.23
CA ALA A 666 -19.94 7.13 8.32
C ALA A 666 -19.15 7.72 7.15
N TYR A 667 -18.14 6.97 6.70
CA TYR A 667 -17.34 7.27 5.52
C TYR A 667 -16.90 5.98 4.85
N LYS A 668 -16.89 5.98 3.51
CA LYS A 668 -16.34 4.92 2.67
C LYS A 668 -15.60 5.56 1.51
N HIS A 669 -14.34 5.14 1.28
CA HIS A 669 -13.60 5.56 0.10
C HIS A 669 -14.35 5.14 -1.20
N SER A 670 -14.37 5.99 -2.22
CA SER A 670 -15.23 5.80 -3.41
C SER A 670 -14.92 4.57 -4.25
N ASP A 671 -13.69 4.07 -4.15
CA ASP A 671 -13.22 2.92 -4.93
C ASP A 671 -13.53 1.58 -4.25
N ILE A 672 -14.00 1.58 -2.99
CA ILE A 672 -14.44 0.39 -2.28
C ILE A 672 -15.87 0.03 -2.74
N THR A 673 -16.05 -1.20 -3.22
CA THR A 673 -17.37 -1.74 -3.57
C THR A 673 -17.95 -2.49 -2.38
N SER A 674 -19.19 -2.16 -2.00
CA SER A 674 -19.79 -2.61 -0.74
C SER A 674 -20.14 -4.10 -0.71
N HIS A 675 -20.68 -4.63 -1.81
CA HIS A 675 -21.36 -5.92 -1.83
C HIS A 675 -20.90 -6.83 -2.99
N SER A 676 -19.91 -6.39 -3.77
CA SER A 676 -19.34 -7.15 -4.87
C SER A 676 -17.82 -7.19 -4.86
N CYS A 677 -17.27 -8.37 -5.13
CA CYS A 677 -15.84 -8.58 -5.39
C CYS A 677 -15.59 -9.06 -6.82
N PRO A 678 -14.52 -8.61 -7.50
CA PRO A 678 -14.04 -9.29 -8.69
C PRO A 678 -13.53 -10.70 -8.33
N PRO A 679 -13.60 -11.67 -9.26
CA PRO A 679 -13.02 -12.99 -9.02
C PRO A 679 -11.48 -12.92 -9.04
N ALA A 680 -10.82 -13.86 -8.36
CA ALA A 680 -9.39 -14.06 -8.54
C ALA A 680 -9.12 -14.41 -10.02
N ALA A 681 -8.10 -13.79 -10.62
CA ALA A 681 -7.74 -14.11 -11.99
C ALA A 681 -7.16 -15.54 -12.00
N PRO A 682 -7.63 -16.42 -12.90
CA PRO A 682 -6.98 -17.71 -13.07
C PRO A 682 -5.54 -17.43 -13.46
N GLY A 683 -4.58 -17.92 -12.67
CA GLY A 683 -3.17 -17.82 -13.01
C GLY A 683 -3.00 -18.34 -14.44
N THR A 684 -2.40 -17.52 -15.31
CA THR A 684 -1.91 -18.05 -16.59
C THR A 684 -0.93 -19.17 -16.24
N PRO A 685 -1.19 -20.41 -16.67
CA PRO A 685 -0.35 -21.56 -16.32
C PRO A 685 1.09 -21.41 -16.83
#